data_AF-A0A8T7MHI2-F1
#
_entry.id   AF-A0A8T7MHI2-F1
#
_cell.length_a   1.000
_cell.length_b   1.000
_cell.length_c   1.000
_cell.angle_alpha   90.00
_cell.angle_beta   90.00
_cell.angle_gamma   90.00
#
_symmetry.space_group_name_H-M   'P 1'
#
loop_
_entity.id
_entity.type
_entity.pdbx_description
1 polymer ?
#
loop_
_entity_poly.entity_id
_entity_poly.type
_entity_poly.pdbx_seq_one_letter_code
_entity_poly.pdbx_strand_id
1 'polypeptide(L)'
;MKLTGSQHKQFTEALLSAFPSQAALSEMVRTQLEQNLNEIAMGANLREIMFNLIEVAESQGWTDQLLRGACEANPGNPELKAFAETNASSQPNNPTLHQTYLKRLVERIGTLNLAQINPDRPEGIYLEEVYVDSPTSLALSVEVKKRRVVNLWLSRTDQPASDFDPIDPKGRRTGQARSKPEDFGYQSAPFEALLAKLKYDRKNGVHENVFRLHLNHLAAACDRLVILGGPGSGKSTFVRYLVLCLAGAALNNWRRNTNLETLENWSYGRLTPIYIELRHFVASDYFPQKLTVPATADHLWNYIANELLSDLPSYAADLKSDLEHGRALLILDGLDEVPYPGGKLKQRQEQLRKLAESLDTCYGGSRVLITSRPYAYAEWMLAEFKSVTIAAFEDKHRLELARRLYRAVGLSEEEATDKAKGLNQQLTKIEPGLKDRPLFVTLMATLYLKDAEKGLPTRKGTLYRDSISLLLECWTQSKDGNLSLVELLDGISVKALYAQLAGLAYEVHSTYGEQPGTPEIDVGLFYNYFSLLEGDFKATEIKYYLSENAGVLVSPGQKRGRAVFHFAHRSFQEYLAAVHLVTLCKKSFRLVGELLVSKPQVWREPCTLVGDVLADSKRERDLWSLLSDLLKAGPPSPKEAAGSDSRWWLVWLAATVAQDQELCVQEKEDLSQSGLTTRAALVNWLVALMQTPQALPPIERALCGRVLSLLGDPRPGVGILKRRINGREIELPALEWCNIPAPPDGKFMMGSSDWRDNPRREVALGYSFKMVKYLITSRQFQTFLDSGEYEYPEWWQGLPKKYQRQPMDEQEYKYDNHPRDNVSWYQAVAFTRWLTANYRLAGLLKEGEEIRLPTEEEWEYAARGTDERKYPYSGEYDATKCNTVETKIGMTSAVGCFPDGASPFGVLDMSGNVREWCLNEYYNPSVININDSTNSRVLRGGAFPYDSNFAASASRYDNLRDPSGFRSGCRVVLSPPIRASDL
;
A
#
# COMPACT_ATOMS: atom_id res chain seq x y z
N MET A 1 6.89 39.35 21.34
CA MET A 1 8.10 40.16 21.56
C MET A 1 8.73 39.83 22.92
N LYS A 2 10.07 39.70 23.03
CA LYS A 2 10.81 39.68 24.31
C LYS A 2 11.45 41.07 24.53
N LEU A 3 11.17 41.70 25.66
CA LEU A 3 11.63 43.03 26.04
C LEU A 3 12.92 42.94 26.86
N THR A 4 13.85 43.85 26.60
CA THR A 4 14.96 44.12 27.52
C THR A 4 14.44 44.86 28.76
N GLY A 5 15.17 44.82 29.88
CA GLY A 5 14.77 45.53 31.10
C GLY A 5 14.57 47.05 30.90
N SER A 6 15.27 47.66 29.93
CA SER A 6 15.05 49.05 29.53
C SER A 6 13.73 49.23 28.77
N GLN A 7 13.43 48.35 27.81
CA GLN A 7 12.17 48.40 27.05
C GLN A 7 10.96 48.08 27.93
N HIS A 8 11.08 47.14 28.88
CA HIS A 8 10.01 46.85 29.83
C HIS A 8 9.66 48.08 30.67
N LYS A 9 10.67 48.81 31.15
CA LYS A 9 10.48 50.07 31.88
C LYS A 9 9.82 51.13 31.00
N GLN A 10 10.29 51.30 29.77
CA GLN A 10 9.69 52.25 28.81
C GLN A 10 8.24 51.90 28.48
N PHE A 11 7.91 50.61 28.32
CA PHE A 11 6.55 50.18 28.05
C PHE A 11 5.63 50.42 29.26
N THR A 12 6.15 50.17 30.47
CA THR A 12 5.42 50.45 31.72
C THR A 12 5.08 51.94 31.83
N GLU A 13 6.04 52.83 31.54
CA GLU A 13 5.78 54.29 31.56
C GLU A 13 4.79 54.71 30.46
N ALA A 14 4.90 54.14 29.25
CA ALA A 14 3.96 54.42 28.16
C ALA A 14 2.53 53.97 28.49
N LEU A 15 2.35 52.80 29.11
CA LEU A 15 1.04 52.35 29.60
C LEU A 15 0.51 53.26 30.73
N LEU A 16 1.38 53.72 31.64
CA LEU A 16 0.99 54.62 32.73
C LEU A 16 0.48 55.97 32.20
N SER A 17 1.14 56.51 31.18
CA SER A 17 0.73 57.74 30.50
C SER A 17 -0.59 57.56 29.74
N ALA A 18 -0.79 56.40 29.12
CA ALA A 18 -1.98 56.12 28.32
C ALA A 18 -3.22 55.74 29.16
N PHE A 19 -3.03 55.09 30.31
CA PHE A 19 -4.10 54.59 31.16
C PHE A 19 -3.85 54.98 32.63
N PRO A 20 -4.15 56.23 33.02
CA PRO A 20 -3.77 56.77 34.34
C PRO A 20 -4.58 56.19 35.51
N SER A 21 -5.50 55.25 35.28
CA SER A 21 -6.27 54.58 36.33
C SER A 21 -6.41 53.09 36.06
N GLN A 22 -6.53 52.30 37.12
CA GLN A 22 -6.76 50.85 37.02
C GLN A 22 -8.06 50.51 36.29
N ALA A 23 -9.08 51.35 36.40
CA ALA A 23 -10.34 51.18 35.68
C ALA A 23 -10.13 51.29 34.16
N ALA A 24 -9.41 52.31 33.70
CA ALA A 24 -9.11 52.50 32.27
C ALA A 24 -8.23 51.38 31.70
N LEU A 25 -7.25 50.92 32.48
CA LEU A 25 -6.42 49.77 32.10
C LEU A 25 -7.26 48.48 32.04
N SER A 26 -8.13 48.26 33.03
CA SER A 26 -9.00 47.07 33.07
C SER A 26 -10.03 47.06 31.95
N GLU A 27 -10.53 48.23 31.54
CA GLU A 27 -11.40 48.37 30.38
C GLU A 27 -10.65 48.00 29.11
N MET A 28 -9.48 48.59 28.85
CA MET A 28 -8.66 48.26 27.67
C MET A 28 -8.34 46.76 27.59
N VAL A 29 -7.86 46.16 28.69
CA VAL A 29 -7.51 44.73 28.72
C VAL A 29 -8.74 43.85 28.47
N ARG A 30 -9.91 44.25 28.99
CA ARG A 30 -11.14 43.48 28.79
C ARG A 30 -11.73 43.65 27.40
N THR A 31 -11.67 44.84 26.81
CA THR A 31 -12.27 45.12 25.50
C THR A 31 -11.36 44.77 24.33
N GLN A 32 -10.04 44.93 24.48
CA GLN A 32 -9.07 44.73 23.39
C GLN A 32 -8.40 43.36 23.45
N LEU A 33 -8.28 42.75 24.64
CA LEU A 33 -7.59 41.46 24.82
C LEU A 33 -8.53 40.35 25.30
N GLU A 34 -9.79 40.66 25.61
CA GLU A 34 -10.78 39.73 26.19
C GLU A 34 -10.30 39.05 27.49
N GLN A 35 -9.39 39.69 28.24
CA GLN A 35 -8.86 39.16 29.49
C GLN A 35 -9.35 39.93 30.72
N ASN A 36 -9.31 39.29 31.89
CA ASN A 36 -9.63 39.91 33.17
C ASN A 36 -8.37 40.39 33.87
N LEU A 37 -8.14 41.71 33.93
CA LEU A 37 -6.95 42.31 34.55
C LEU A 37 -6.69 41.79 35.98
N ASN A 38 -7.75 41.62 36.77
CA ASN A 38 -7.63 41.19 38.17
C ASN A 38 -7.23 39.71 38.33
N GLU A 39 -7.42 38.89 37.29
CA GLU A 39 -7.01 37.49 37.29
C GLU A 39 -5.59 37.30 36.79
N ILE A 40 -5.13 38.19 35.90
CA ILE A 40 -3.84 38.05 35.21
C ILE A 40 -2.72 38.88 35.84
N ALA A 41 -3.01 40.04 36.42
CA ALA A 41 -1.99 40.93 36.98
C ALA A 41 -2.51 41.66 38.23
N MET A 42 -2.03 41.21 39.40
CA MET A 42 -2.30 41.86 40.69
C MET A 42 -1.07 42.66 41.15
N GLY A 43 -1.29 43.78 41.85
CA GLY A 43 -0.22 44.62 42.41
C GLY A 43 -0.77 45.62 43.42
N ALA A 44 0.09 46.16 44.29
CA ALA A 44 -0.30 47.11 45.34
C ALA A 44 -0.61 48.52 44.80
N ASN A 45 -0.15 48.84 43.59
CA ASN A 45 -0.41 50.11 42.90
C ASN A 45 -0.42 49.91 41.37
N LEU A 46 -0.94 50.91 40.63
CA LEU A 46 -1.14 50.83 39.18
C LEU A 46 0.15 50.53 38.39
N ARG A 47 1.29 51.08 38.83
CA ARG A 47 2.60 50.85 38.20
C ARG A 47 3.02 49.39 38.33
N GLU A 48 2.81 48.78 39.50
CA GLU A 48 3.09 47.36 39.74
C GLU A 48 2.15 46.45 38.94
N ILE A 49 0.86 46.82 38.83
CA ILE A 49 -0.11 46.08 38.00
C ILE A 49 0.31 46.09 36.52
N MET A 50 0.71 47.25 35.98
CA MET A 50 1.19 47.34 34.60
C MET A 50 2.49 46.58 34.37
N PHE A 51 3.40 46.61 35.34
CA PHE A 51 4.64 45.85 35.28
C PHE A 51 4.34 44.34 35.20
N ASN A 52 3.51 43.83 36.12
CA ASN A 52 3.14 42.41 36.15
C ASN A 52 2.33 42.00 34.91
N LEU A 53 1.49 42.90 34.37
CA LEU A 53 0.75 42.65 33.13
C LEU A 53 1.70 42.44 31.94
N ILE A 54 2.78 43.22 31.85
CA ILE A 54 3.80 43.04 30.79
C ILE A 54 4.54 41.73 31.00
N GLU A 55 4.97 41.37 32.22
CA GLU A 55 5.63 40.09 32.49
C GLU A 55 4.74 38.89 32.11
N VAL A 56 3.46 38.96 32.42
CA VAL A 56 2.49 37.92 32.06
C VAL A 56 2.33 37.86 30.55
N ALA A 57 2.22 39.00 29.87
CA ALA A 57 2.15 39.07 28.41
C ALA A 57 3.41 38.51 27.73
N GLU A 58 4.60 38.73 28.30
CA GLU A 58 5.86 38.16 27.82
C GLU A 58 5.94 36.65 28.04
N SER A 59 5.57 36.18 29.24
CA SER A 59 5.60 34.76 29.59
C SER A 59 4.65 33.92 28.73
N GLN A 60 3.53 34.52 28.32
CA GLN A 60 2.49 33.88 27.52
C GLN A 60 2.55 34.26 26.03
N GLY A 61 3.52 35.09 25.63
CA GLY A 61 3.81 35.39 24.22
C GLY A 61 2.85 36.34 23.50
N TRP A 62 2.06 37.15 24.22
CA TRP A 62 1.08 38.09 23.64
C TRP A 62 1.41 39.58 23.87
N THR A 63 2.66 39.91 24.20
CA THR A 63 3.16 41.30 24.35
C THR A 63 2.81 42.22 23.17
N ASP A 64 2.84 41.69 21.94
CA ASP A 64 2.49 42.45 20.73
C ASP A 64 0.99 42.73 20.57
N GLN A 65 0.14 41.91 21.20
CA GLN A 65 -1.30 42.15 21.27
C GLN A 65 -1.59 43.21 22.34
N LEU A 66 -0.92 43.14 23.49
CA LEU A 66 -1.01 44.16 24.54
C LEU A 66 -0.63 45.56 24.01
N LEU A 67 0.48 45.66 23.28
CA LEU A 67 0.93 46.92 22.68
C LEU A 67 -0.07 47.45 21.65
N ARG A 68 -0.61 46.59 20.78
CA ARG A 68 -1.64 46.99 19.80
C ARG A 68 -2.94 47.45 20.46
N GLY A 69 -3.47 46.65 21.39
CA GLY A 69 -4.69 46.99 22.12
C GLY A 69 -4.54 48.31 22.89
N ALA A 70 -3.36 48.55 23.47
CA ALA A 70 -3.02 49.83 24.11
C ALA A 70 -3.03 51.01 23.12
N CYS A 71 -2.41 50.86 21.94
CA CYS A 71 -2.40 51.89 20.90
C CYS A 71 -3.78 52.15 20.29
N GLU A 72 -4.61 51.12 20.11
CA GLU A 72 -5.97 51.24 19.58
C GLU A 72 -6.92 51.91 20.58
N ALA A 73 -6.78 51.60 21.87
CA ALA A 73 -7.58 52.24 22.93
C ALA A 73 -7.14 53.68 23.23
N ASN A 74 -5.87 54.05 22.96
CA ASN A 74 -5.38 55.42 23.14
C ASN A 74 -4.45 55.86 21.99
N PRO A 75 -5.00 56.13 20.79
CA PRO A 75 -4.23 56.42 19.58
C PRO A 75 -3.50 57.78 19.61
N GLY A 76 -3.87 58.66 20.52
CA GLY A 76 -3.27 59.99 20.70
C GLY A 76 -2.08 60.03 21.68
N ASN A 77 -1.77 58.92 22.36
CA ASN A 77 -0.69 58.92 23.36
C ASN A 77 0.70 58.89 22.68
N PRO A 78 1.54 59.92 22.89
CA PRO A 78 2.83 60.04 22.19
C PRO A 78 3.87 59.02 22.67
N GLU A 79 3.78 58.56 23.92
CA GLU A 79 4.74 57.62 24.51
C GLU A 79 4.48 56.19 24.07
N LEU A 80 3.21 55.78 23.97
CA LEU A 80 2.82 54.52 23.34
C LEU A 80 3.20 54.51 21.87
N LYS A 81 3.00 55.62 21.16
CA LYS A 81 3.38 55.74 19.76
C LYS A 81 4.89 55.63 19.56
N ALA A 82 5.68 56.36 20.35
CA ALA A 82 7.14 56.28 20.30
C ALA A 82 7.65 54.89 20.67
N PHE A 83 7.04 54.24 21.68
CA PHE A 83 7.39 52.88 22.07
C PHE A 83 7.01 51.87 20.97
N ALA A 84 5.83 52.00 20.36
CA ALA A 84 5.40 51.17 19.25
C ALA A 84 6.29 51.36 18.01
N GLU A 85 6.67 52.58 17.65
CA GLU A 85 7.57 52.85 16.53
C GLU A 85 8.98 52.28 16.76
N THR A 86 9.46 52.31 18.01
CA THR A 86 10.79 51.77 18.37
C THR A 86 10.79 50.24 18.49
N ASN A 87 9.63 49.62 18.74
CA ASN A 87 9.50 48.19 19.04
C ASN A 87 8.57 47.43 18.08
N ALA A 88 8.10 48.06 16.98
CA ALA A 88 7.29 47.48 15.92
C ALA A 88 8.07 46.39 15.17
N SER A 89 8.22 45.26 15.83
CA SER A 89 8.95 44.09 15.38
C SER A 89 7.95 43.01 15.00
N SER A 90 7.11 43.30 13.99
CA SER A 90 6.31 42.27 13.27
C SER A 90 5.43 42.81 12.14
N GLN A 91 5.45 44.11 11.83
CA GLN A 91 4.73 44.61 10.65
C GLN A 91 5.70 44.83 9.48
N PRO A 92 5.29 44.49 8.25
CA PRO A 92 5.98 44.96 7.07
C PRO A 92 6.03 46.49 7.12
N ASN A 93 7.15 47.12 6.76
CA ASN A 93 7.25 48.59 6.80
C ASN A 93 6.18 49.27 5.92
N ASN A 94 5.56 48.53 5.00
CA ASN A 94 4.42 48.96 4.18
C ASN A 94 3.32 47.87 4.09
N PRO A 95 2.29 47.90 4.97
CA PRO A 95 1.25 46.89 5.04
C PRO A 95 0.48 46.68 3.73
N THR A 96 0.23 47.76 2.99
CA THR A 96 -0.48 47.75 1.69
C THR A 96 0.29 47.00 0.60
N LEU A 97 1.61 47.19 0.53
CA LEU A 97 2.45 46.50 -0.45
C LEU A 97 2.60 45.02 -0.10
N HIS A 98 2.79 44.69 1.18
CA HIS A 98 2.86 43.32 1.64
C HIS A 98 1.58 42.53 1.35
N GLN A 99 0.41 43.10 1.63
CA GLN A 99 -0.86 42.46 1.29
C GLN A 99 -1.02 42.24 -0.23
N THR A 100 -0.55 43.18 -1.04
CA THR A 100 -0.57 43.06 -2.51
C THR A 100 0.32 41.91 -2.98
N TYR A 101 1.54 41.80 -2.44
CA TYR A 101 2.45 40.68 -2.69
C TYR A 101 1.80 39.34 -2.35
N LEU A 102 1.22 39.21 -1.16
CA LEU A 102 0.60 37.97 -0.71
C LEU A 102 -0.61 37.55 -1.55
N LYS A 103 -1.46 38.50 -1.97
CA LYS A 103 -2.60 38.21 -2.85
C LYS A 103 -2.14 37.62 -4.18
N ARG A 104 -1.15 38.24 -4.83
CA ARG A 104 -0.56 37.73 -6.08
C ARG A 104 0.07 36.36 -5.90
N LEU A 105 0.76 36.15 -4.78
CA LEU A 105 1.35 34.85 -4.47
C LEU A 105 0.25 33.78 -4.35
N VAL A 106 -0.81 34.03 -3.59
CA VAL A 106 -1.95 33.11 -3.42
C VAL A 106 -2.65 32.83 -4.75
N GLU A 107 -2.89 33.85 -5.58
CA GLU A 107 -3.49 33.70 -6.92
C GLU A 107 -2.64 32.79 -7.82
N ARG A 108 -1.31 32.89 -7.74
CA ARG A 108 -0.38 32.10 -8.55
C ARG A 108 -0.33 30.61 -8.18
N ILE A 109 -0.50 30.25 -6.89
CA ILE A 109 -0.24 28.88 -6.41
C ILE A 109 -1.43 28.20 -5.71
N GLY A 110 -2.53 28.93 -5.51
CA GLY A 110 -3.66 28.52 -4.66
C GLY A 110 -4.68 27.59 -5.30
N THR A 111 -4.61 27.39 -6.61
CA THR A 111 -5.54 26.53 -7.36
C THR A 111 -4.86 25.26 -7.83
N LEU A 112 -5.51 24.12 -7.60
CA LEU A 112 -5.25 22.90 -8.34
C LEU A 112 -6.13 22.89 -9.59
N ASN A 113 -5.51 22.70 -10.75
CA ASN A 113 -6.27 22.51 -11.98
C ASN A 113 -6.86 21.09 -11.96
N LEU A 114 -8.12 21.01 -11.51
CA LEU A 114 -8.93 19.81 -11.48
C LEU A 114 -10.17 19.99 -12.38
N ALA A 115 -10.05 20.79 -13.46
CA ALA A 115 -11.14 21.18 -14.36
C ALA A 115 -11.94 20.00 -14.97
N GLN A 116 -11.47 18.76 -14.81
CA GLN A 116 -12.17 17.55 -15.23
C GLN A 116 -12.96 16.82 -14.13
N ILE A 117 -12.81 17.18 -12.85
CA ILE A 117 -13.66 16.64 -11.77
C ILE A 117 -14.99 17.41 -11.73
N ASN A 118 -15.01 18.67 -12.16
CA ASN A 118 -16.22 19.46 -12.31
C ASN A 118 -16.16 20.36 -13.58
N PRO A 119 -16.83 19.98 -14.69
CA PRO A 119 -16.91 20.79 -15.90
C PRO A 119 -17.58 22.15 -15.69
N ASP A 120 -18.39 22.28 -14.64
CA ASP A 120 -19.20 23.47 -14.34
C ASP A 120 -18.44 24.52 -13.49
N ARG A 121 -17.17 24.25 -13.14
CA ARG A 121 -16.27 25.20 -12.45
C ARG A 121 -14.95 25.38 -13.20
N PRO A 122 -14.88 26.30 -14.18
CA PRO A 122 -13.66 26.56 -14.95
C PRO A 122 -12.51 27.19 -14.12
N GLU A 123 -12.77 27.68 -12.91
CA GLU A 123 -11.79 28.38 -12.07
C GLU A 123 -10.83 27.44 -11.27
N GLY A 124 -10.92 26.12 -11.46
CA GLY A 124 -10.13 25.12 -10.72
C GLY A 124 -10.64 24.89 -9.29
N ILE A 125 -10.06 23.90 -8.60
CA ILE A 125 -10.38 23.61 -7.20
C ILE A 125 -9.29 24.23 -6.33
N TYR A 126 -9.68 24.93 -5.27
CA TYR A 126 -8.70 25.52 -4.37
C TYR A 126 -7.99 24.45 -3.56
N LEU A 127 -6.66 24.57 -3.48
CA LEU A 127 -5.80 23.55 -2.87
C LEU A 127 -6.22 23.28 -1.41
N GLU A 128 -6.59 24.30 -0.67
CA GLU A 128 -7.03 24.20 0.72
C GLU A 128 -8.33 23.41 0.91
N GLU A 129 -9.17 23.29 -0.11
CA GLU A 129 -10.41 22.54 -0.01
C GLU A 129 -10.15 21.03 -0.04
N VAL A 130 -9.02 20.61 -0.61
CA VAL A 130 -8.71 19.20 -0.92
C VAL A 130 -7.41 18.71 -0.30
N TYR A 131 -6.60 19.57 0.30
CA TYR A 131 -5.35 19.19 0.94
C TYR A 131 -5.57 18.18 2.07
N VAL A 132 -4.68 17.20 2.21
CA VAL A 132 -4.64 16.24 3.32
C VAL A 132 -3.21 16.14 3.82
N ASP A 133 -3.04 16.19 5.15
CA ASP A 133 -1.72 16.18 5.78
C ASP A 133 -0.92 14.95 5.40
N SER A 134 0.26 15.18 4.84
CA SER A 134 1.12 14.10 4.35
C SER A 134 1.83 13.41 5.52
N PRO A 135 1.61 12.10 5.74
CA PRO A 135 2.30 11.37 6.79
C PRO A 135 3.79 11.24 6.45
N THR A 136 4.63 11.06 7.46
CA THR A 136 6.08 10.94 7.30
C THR A 136 6.60 9.59 7.78
N SER A 137 7.85 9.31 7.45
CA SER A 137 8.60 8.15 7.94
C SER A 137 8.93 8.23 9.43
N LEU A 138 8.58 9.33 10.13
CA LEU A 138 8.84 9.53 11.54
C LEU A 138 7.57 9.33 12.37
N ALA A 139 7.73 8.71 13.53
CA ALA A 139 6.73 8.64 14.58
C ALA A 139 7.28 9.20 15.89
N LEU A 140 6.43 9.90 16.63
CA LEU A 140 6.69 10.35 17.99
C LEU A 140 6.07 9.35 18.97
N SER A 141 6.92 8.73 19.77
CA SER A 141 6.51 7.83 20.85
C SER A 141 6.56 8.58 22.17
N VAL A 142 5.53 8.41 23.00
CA VAL A 142 5.35 9.17 24.24
C VAL A 142 5.01 8.21 25.37
N GLU A 143 5.81 8.24 26.43
CA GLU A 143 5.52 7.52 27.67
C GLU A 143 4.83 8.45 28.67
N VAL A 144 3.67 8.00 29.14
CA VAL A 144 2.82 8.73 30.07
C VAL A 144 2.76 8.01 31.42
N LYS A 145 3.03 8.72 32.51
CA LYS A 145 2.79 8.26 33.89
C LYS A 145 1.99 9.29 34.68
N LYS A 146 0.92 8.85 35.35
CA LYS A 146 0.09 9.70 36.24
C LYS A 146 -0.31 11.04 35.60
N ARG A 147 -0.75 11.03 34.35
CA ARG A 147 -1.14 12.22 33.56
C ARG A 147 -0.01 13.19 33.20
N ARG A 148 1.25 12.77 33.31
CA ARG A 148 2.41 13.54 32.86
C ARG A 148 3.18 12.73 31.83
N VAL A 149 3.58 13.39 30.76
CA VAL A 149 4.58 12.85 29.85
C VAL A 149 5.87 12.74 30.66
N VAL A 150 6.39 11.52 30.78
CA VAL A 150 7.65 11.25 31.48
C VAL A 150 8.79 10.99 30.51
N ASN A 151 8.48 10.64 29.26
CA ASN A 151 9.48 10.45 28.22
C ASN A 151 8.86 10.63 26.84
N LEU A 152 9.64 11.09 25.87
CA LEU A 152 9.25 11.21 24.47
C LEU A 152 10.46 10.98 23.56
N TRP A 153 10.27 10.27 22.45
CA TRP A 153 11.35 9.95 21.50
C TRP A 153 10.81 9.76 20.08
N LEU A 154 11.69 9.92 19.09
CA LEU A 154 11.36 9.69 17.68
C LEU A 154 11.81 8.31 17.24
N SER A 155 11.03 7.67 16.38
CA SER A 155 11.37 6.41 15.71
C SER A 155 11.06 6.50 14.20
N ARG A 156 11.76 5.68 13.40
CA ARG A 156 11.44 5.55 11.98
C ARG A 156 10.49 4.37 11.76
N THR A 157 9.42 4.59 11.00
CA THR A 157 8.32 3.62 10.83
C THR A 157 8.63 2.46 9.87
N ASP A 158 9.77 2.53 9.17
CA ASP A 158 10.26 1.48 8.24
C ASP A 158 11.08 0.39 8.95
N GLN A 159 11.35 0.55 10.25
CA GLN A 159 11.94 -0.50 11.08
C GLN A 159 10.83 -1.37 11.69
N PRO A 160 10.93 -2.71 11.59
CA PRO A 160 9.89 -3.61 12.11
C PRO A 160 9.72 -3.41 13.63
N ALA A 161 8.47 -3.41 14.08
CA ALA A 161 8.09 -3.30 15.48
C ALA A 161 8.54 -4.50 16.36
N SER A 162 9.35 -5.43 15.83
CA SER A 162 9.85 -6.61 16.55
C SER A 162 11.02 -6.32 17.50
N ASP A 163 11.58 -5.10 17.48
CA ASP A 163 12.73 -4.72 18.32
C ASP A 163 12.31 -4.03 19.64
N PHE A 164 11.19 -4.43 20.26
CA PHE A 164 10.89 -4.01 21.63
C PHE A 164 11.70 -4.85 22.64
N ASP A 165 12.85 -4.30 23.03
CA ASP A 165 13.80 -4.71 24.08
C ASP A 165 14.26 -6.18 24.04
N PRO A 166 15.55 -6.45 23.75
CA PRO A 166 16.13 -7.76 24.04
C PRO A 166 15.87 -8.13 25.51
N ILE A 167 15.29 -9.31 25.70
CA ILE A 167 15.10 -9.90 27.02
C ILE A 167 16.40 -10.62 27.35
N ASP A 168 17.07 -10.23 28.44
CA ASP A 168 18.24 -10.96 28.91
C ASP A 168 17.83 -12.41 29.28
N PRO A 169 18.79 -13.36 29.43
CA PRO A 169 18.50 -14.73 29.81
C PRO A 169 17.78 -14.90 31.17
N LYS A 170 17.59 -13.81 31.94
CA LYS A 170 16.89 -13.75 33.23
C LYS A 170 15.55 -13.01 33.14
N GLY A 171 15.05 -12.70 31.93
CA GLY A 171 13.75 -12.05 31.75
C GLY A 171 13.76 -10.53 31.93
N ARG A 172 14.92 -9.87 31.97
CA ARG A 172 15.01 -8.41 32.16
C ARG A 172 15.12 -7.69 30.82
N ARG A 173 14.29 -6.66 30.62
CA ARG A 173 14.34 -5.77 29.45
C ARG A 173 15.63 -4.94 29.51
N THR A 174 16.53 -5.12 28.55
CA THR A 174 17.71 -4.26 28.40
C THR A 174 17.35 -3.08 27.51
N GLY A 175 16.95 -1.97 28.14
CA GLY A 175 16.42 -0.79 27.44
C GLY A 175 17.33 -0.31 26.30
N GLN A 176 16.80 -0.27 25.08
CA GLN A 176 17.45 0.40 23.95
C GLN A 176 17.57 1.92 24.22
N ALA A 177 18.61 2.57 23.72
CA ALA A 177 18.78 4.02 23.83
C ALA A 177 17.66 4.73 23.04
N ARG A 178 16.75 5.42 23.74
CA ARG A 178 15.65 6.19 23.15
C ARG A 178 16.16 7.56 22.71
N SER A 179 16.08 7.86 21.41
CA SER A 179 16.57 9.12 20.82
C SER A 179 15.52 10.23 20.90
N LYS A 180 15.83 11.32 21.60
CA LYS A 180 14.97 12.49 21.74
C LYS A 180 14.90 13.30 20.43
N PRO A 181 13.88 14.16 20.22
CA PRO A 181 13.80 15.03 19.04
C PRO A 181 15.06 15.85 18.79
N GLU A 182 15.72 16.31 19.85
CA GLU A 182 16.96 17.08 19.79
C GLU A 182 18.14 16.26 19.26
N ASP A 183 18.16 14.94 19.50
CA ASP A 183 19.20 14.03 18.97
C ASP A 183 19.11 13.91 17.44
N PHE A 184 17.93 14.18 16.88
CA PHE A 184 17.73 14.30 15.43
C PHE A 184 17.85 15.75 14.93
N GLY A 185 18.11 16.70 15.84
CA GLY A 185 18.22 18.13 15.56
C GLY A 185 16.88 18.83 15.29
N TYR A 186 15.78 18.30 15.83
CA TYR A 186 14.48 18.98 15.83
C TYR A 186 14.27 19.74 17.14
N GLN A 187 13.60 20.89 17.08
CA GLN A 187 13.20 21.63 18.27
C GLN A 187 12.10 20.88 19.03
N SER A 188 12.20 20.75 20.36
CA SER A 188 11.23 20.01 21.17
C SER A 188 9.92 20.74 21.43
N ALA A 189 9.95 22.06 21.58
CA ALA A 189 8.77 22.85 21.93
C ALA A 189 7.55 22.63 20.99
N PRO A 190 7.72 22.53 19.64
CA PRO A 190 6.62 22.17 18.75
C PRO A 190 5.99 20.79 19.01
N PHE A 191 6.78 19.81 19.45
CA PHE A 191 6.25 18.49 19.83
C PHE A 191 5.56 18.52 21.18
N GLU A 192 6.05 19.30 22.15
CA GLU A 192 5.39 19.45 23.45
C GLU A 192 3.97 20.03 23.32
N ALA A 193 3.75 20.96 22.38
CA ALA A 193 2.43 21.49 22.06
C ALA A 193 1.47 20.40 21.52
N LEU A 194 1.98 19.44 20.75
CA LEU A 194 1.20 18.28 20.28
C LEU A 194 0.72 17.42 21.46
N LEU A 195 1.55 17.27 22.50
CA LEU A 195 1.25 16.46 23.69
C LEU A 195 0.15 17.07 24.55
N ALA A 196 0.00 18.40 24.55
CA ALA A 196 -1.05 19.09 25.29
C ALA A 196 -2.47 18.74 24.81
N LYS A 197 -2.61 18.23 23.57
CA LYS A 197 -3.90 17.87 22.95
C LYS A 197 -4.33 16.42 23.19
N LEU A 198 -3.53 15.62 23.91
CA LEU A 198 -3.86 14.21 24.20
C LEU A 198 -5.08 14.10 25.13
N LYS A 199 -6.22 13.64 24.60
CA LYS A 199 -7.42 13.33 25.40
C LYS A 199 -7.17 12.05 26.21
N TYR A 200 -7.23 12.16 27.54
CA TYR A 200 -7.00 11.02 28.45
C TYR A 200 -8.26 10.18 28.67
N ASP A 201 -8.12 8.86 28.51
CA ASP A 201 -9.06 7.87 29.05
C ASP A 201 -8.66 7.51 30.50
N ARG A 202 -9.65 7.33 31.38
CA ARG A 202 -9.46 7.18 32.85
C ARG A 202 -9.05 5.77 33.28
N LYS A 203 -8.94 4.80 32.37
CA LYS A 203 -8.70 3.40 32.71
C LYS A 203 -7.30 2.92 32.27
N ASN A 204 -6.41 2.77 33.27
CA ASN A 204 -5.13 2.03 33.29
C ASN A 204 -3.84 2.87 33.37
N GLY A 205 -2.77 2.18 33.78
CA GLY A 205 -1.47 2.69 34.26
C GLY A 205 -0.56 3.31 33.20
N VAL A 206 0.73 2.98 33.21
CA VAL A 206 1.71 3.53 32.25
C VAL A 206 1.29 3.19 30.82
N HIS A 207 1.17 4.18 29.95
CA HIS A 207 0.80 3.98 28.54
C HIS A 207 1.88 4.56 27.63
N GLU A 208 2.19 3.83 26.56
CA GLU A 208 3.04 4.28 25.46
C GLU A 208 2.15 4.53 24.25
N ASN A 209 2.16 5.75 23.73
CA ASN A 209 1.39 6.13 22.54
C ASN A 209 2.36 6.46 21.41
N VAL A 210 2.06 5.98 20.20
CA VAL A 210 2.86 6.24 19.00
C VAL A 210 2.02 7.09 18.03
N PHE A 211 2.52 8.29 17.72
CA PHE A 211 1.89 9.24 16.81
C PHE A 211 2.71 9.36 15.55
N ARG A 212 2.09 9.10 14.39
CA ARG A 212 2.76 9.36 13.11
C ARG A 212 2.86 10.88 12.91
N LEU A 213 4.06 11.36 12.60
CA LEU A 213 4.26 12.78 12.35
C LEU A 213 3.88 13.13 10.91
N HIS A 214 3.25 14.29 10.75
CA HIS A 214 2.93 14.90 9.47
C HIS A 214 3.93 16.03 9.15
N LEU A 215 3.99 16.48 7.89
CA LEU A 215 4.97 17.47 7.45
C LEU A 215 4.84 18.84 8.14
N ASN A 216 3.63 19.26 8.50
CA ASN A 216 3.37 20.50 9.25
C ASN A 216 4.13 20.52 10.59
N HIS A 217 4.14 19.41 11.33
CA HIS A 217 4.88 19.29 12.59
C HIS A 217 6.38 19.54 12.40
N LEU A 218 6.94 19.01 11.32
CA LEU A 218 8.37 19.07 11.03
C LEU A 218 8.79 20.42 10.44
N ALA A 219 7.93 21.04 9.64
CA ALA A 219 8.13 22.41 9.14
C ALA A 219 8.15 23.42 10.30
N ALA A 220 7.39 23.19 11.37
CA ALA A 220 7.49 23.97 12.60
C ALA A 220 8.77 23.64 13.40
N ALA A 221 9.24 22.39 13.40
CA ALA A 221 10.35 21.95 14.24
C ALA A 221 11.77 22.20 13.67
N CYS A 222 11.89 22.59 12.39
CA CYS A 222 13.19 22.81 11.72
C CYS A 222 13.29 24.18 11.03
N ASP A 223 14.42 24.86 11.24
CA ASP A 223 14.77 26.08 10.49
C ASP A 223 15.34 25.77 9.10
N ARG A 224 15.87 24.55 8.91
CA ARG A 224 16.46 24.03 7.68
C ARG A 224 15.94 22.62 7.40
N LEU A 225 14.98 22.52 6.49
CA LEU A 225 14.28 21.26 6.21
C LEU A 225 14.32 20.90 4.72
N VAL A 226 14.65 19.65 4.42
CA VAL A 226 14.48 19.02 3.10
C VAL A 226 13.39 17.96 3.18
N ILE A 227 12.34 18.14 2.40
CA ILE A 227 11.24 17.20 2.27
C ILE A 227 11.51 16.26 1.10
N LEU A 228 11.64 14.97 1.42
CA LEU A 228 11.88 13.91 0.47
C LEU A 228 10.59 13.14 0.17
N GLY A 229 10.42 12.70 -1.07
CA GLY A 229 9.27 11.91 -1.46
C GLY A 229 9.31 11.51 -2.94
N GLY A 230 8.69 10.39 -3.27
CA GLY A 230 8.59 9.92 -4.66
C GLY A 230 7.74 10.84 -5.56
N PRO A 231 7.65 10.54 -6.87
CA PRO A 231 6.69 11.19 -7.76
C PRO A 231 5.26 11.07 -7.23
N GLY A 232 4.47 12.13 -7.34
CA GLY A 232 3.06 12.14 -6.90
C GLY A 232 2.84 12.04 -5.38
N SER A 233 3.89 12.11 -4.56
CA SER A 233 3.78 12.01 -3.09
C SER A 233 3.23 13.27 -2.40
N GLY A 234 3.03 14.37 -3.14
CA GLY A 234 2.47 15.61 -2.59
C GLY A 234 3.46 16.62 -2.02
N LYS A 235 4.77 16.55 -2.36
CA LYS A 235 5.78 17.52 -1.87
C LYS A 235 5.43 18.97 -2.21
N SER A 236 5.27 19.27 -3.50
CA SER A 236 4.90 20.60 -4.00
C SER A 236 3.53 21.03 -3.48
N THR A 237 2.61 20.07 -3.36
CA THR A 237 1.28 20.28 -2.78
C THR A 237 1.36 20.77 -1.33
N PHE A 238 2.19 20.15 -0.48
CA PHE A 238 2.38 20.58 0.90
C PHE A 238 2.97 21.98 0.99
N VAL A 239 4.05 22.26 0.26
CA VAL A 239 4.70 23.58 0.38
C VAL A 239 3.81 24.71 -0.12
N ARG A 240 3.00 24.47 -1.16
CA ARG A 240 1.98 25.42 -1.60
C ARG A 240 0.91 25.62 -0.54
N TYR A 241 0.41 24.56 0.09
CA TYR A 241 -0.53 24.66 1.20
C TYR A 241 0.03 25.45 2.39
N LEU A 242 1.31 25.25 2.74
CA LEU A 242 2.00 26.01 3.78
C LEU A 242 2.04 27.51 3.46
N VAL A 243 2.36 27.88 2.22
CA VAL A 243 2.32 29.28 1.76
C VAL A 243 0.92 29.86 1.91
N LEU A 244 -0.12 29.12 1.52
CA LEU A 244 -1.51 29.58 1.62
C LEU A 244 -1.92 29.84 3.08
N CYS A 245 -1.51 28.99 4.01
CA CYS A 245 -1.81 29.17 5.43
C CYS A 245 -1.11 30.42 6.02
N LEU A 246 0.16 30.63 5.66
CA LEU A 246 0.93 31.81 6.08
C LEU A 246 0.37 33.11 5.49
N ALA A 247 0.07 33.11 4.20
CA ALA A 247 -0.52 34.26 3.51
C ALA A 247 -1.93 34.57 4.03
N GLY A 248 -2.77 33.55 4.23
CA GLY A 248 -4.13 33.69 4.76
C GLY A 248 -4.16 34.33 6.15
N ALA A 249 -3.23 33.94 7.02
CA ALA A 249 -3.07 34.56 8.33
C ALA A 249 -2.69 36.05 8.26
N ALA A 250 -1.85 36.43 7.31
CA ALA A 250 -1.43 37.82 7.11
C ALA A 250 -2.50 38.69 6.40
N LEU A 251 -3.34 38.10 5.56
CA LEU A 251 -4.42 38.76 4.84
C LEU A 251 -5.76 38.81 5.61
N ASN A 252 -5.74 38.63 6.94
CA ASN A 252 -6.93 38.57 7.80
C ASN A 252 -7.96 37.52 7.34
N ASN A 253 -7.50 36.29 7.10
CA ASN A 253 -8.33 35.17 6.65
C ASN A 253 -9.04 35.46 5.33
N TRP A 254 -8.27 35.89 4.31
CA TRP A 254 -8.71 36.05 2.91
C TRP A 254 -9.64 34.91 2.45
N ARG A 255 -9.39 33.69 2.96
CA ARG A 255 -10.35 32.57 2.94
C ARG A 255 -10.51 31.96 4.32
N ARG A 256 -11.75 31.56 4.63
CA ARG A 256 -12.18 31.11 5.96
C ARG A 256 -11.40 29.90 6.52
N ASN A 257 -10.74 29.11 5.65
CA ASN A 257 -10.16 27.82 6.02
C ASN A 257 -8.62 27.75 5.89
N THR A 258 -7.91 28.85 5.61
CA THR A 258 -6.43 28.87 5.52
C THR A 258 -5.83 29.89 6.46
N ASN A 259 -5.31 29.42 7.60
CA ASN A 259 -4.69 30.28 8.61
C ASN A 259 -3.60 29.51 9.39
N LEU A 260 -3.03 30.11 10.43
CA LEU A 260 -2.01 29.42 11.25
C LEU A 260 -2.59 28.32 12.13
N GLU A 261 -3.89 28.39 12.46
CA GLU A 261 -4.56 27.38 13.29
C GLU A 261 -4.66 26.05 12.52
N THR A 262 -4.77 26.10 11.19
CA THR A 262 -4.78 24.91 10.33
C THR A 262 -3.41 24.27 10.14
N LEU A 263 -2.32 24.91 10.57
CA LEU A 263 -0.96 24.36 10.49
C LEU A 263 -0.54 23.54 11.72
N GLU A 264 -1.45 23.26 12.65
CA GLU A 264 -1.23 22.53 13.92
C GLU A 264 0.17 22.73 14.54
N ASN A 265 0.27 23.58 15.55
CA ASN A 265 1.50 23.83 16.35
C ASN A 265 2.53 24.76 15.70
N TRP A 266 2.08 25.63 14.78
CA TRP A 266 2.89 26.74 14.28
C TRP A 266 3.05 27.84 15.33
N SER A 267 4.22 27.92 15.98
CA SER A 267 4.49 28.85 17.08
C SER A 267 5.19 30.16 16.67
N TYR A 268 5.56 30.30 15.39
CA TYR A 268 6.41 31.41 14.91
C TYR A 268 5.64 32.62 14.37
N GLY A 269 4.31 32.63 14.54
CA GLY A 269 3.47 33.71 14.03
C GLY A 269 3.48 33.81 12.50
N ARG A 270 3.26 35.03 11.99
CA ARG A 270 3.07 35.31 10.56
C ARG A 270 4.42 35.55 9.88
N LEU A 271 5.10 34.48 9.46
CA LEU A 271 6.27 34.61 8.58
C LEU A 271 5.80 34.97 7.16
N THR A 272 6.52 35.88 6.49
CA THR A 272 6.31 36.22 5.08
C THR A 272 6.79 35.05 4.21
N PRO A 273 5.91 34.32 3.50
CA PRO A 273 6.34 33.20 2.65
C PRO A 273 6.92 33.71 1.32
N ILE A 274 8.07 33.16 0.91
CA ILE A 274 8.68 33.38 -0.40
C ILE A 274 8.78 32.03 -1.12
N TYR A 275 7.96 31.84 -2.16
CA TYR A 275 7.92 30.58 -2.94
C TYR A 275 8.70 30.71 -4.24
N ILE A 276 9.66 29.80 -4.46
CA ILE A 276 10.51 29.75 -5.64
C ILE A 276 10.57 28.31 -6.16
N GLU A 277 10.19 28.13 -7.42
CA GLU A 277 10.44 26.89 -8.14
C GLU A 277 11.88 26.91 -8.65
N LEU A 278 12.74 26.03 -8.12
CA LEU A 278 14.18 26.06 -8.36
C LEU A 278 14.54 25.92 -9.84
N ARG A 279 13.77 25.14 -10.58
CA ARG A 279 13.85 25.01 -12.04
C ARG A 279 13.83 26.36 -12.77
N HIS A 280 12.93 27.28 -12.40
CA HIS A 280 12.77 28.58 -13.04
C HIS A 280 13.90 29.52 -12.65
N PHE A 281 14.25 29.54 -11.36
CA PHE A 281 15.38 30.33 -10.90
C PHE A 281 16.69 29.93 -11.60
N VAL A 282 17.00 28.63 -11.66
CA VAL A 282 18.26 28.17 -12.27
C VAL A 282 18.27 28.31 -13.80
N ALA A 283 17.10 28.29 -14.45
CA ALA A 283 16.99 28.60 -15.87
C ALA A 283 17.13 30.10 -16.19
N SER A 284 16.95 30.99 -15.21
CA SER A 284 16.97 32.44 -15.42
C SER A 284 18.39 33.00 -15.64
N ASP A 285 18.46 34.22 -16.18
CA ASP A 285 19.70 34.98 -16.35
C ASP A 285 20.33 35.42 -15.02
N TYR A 286 19.57 35.36 -13.91
CA TYR A 286 20.03 35.73 -12.57
C TYR A 286 20.83 34.62 -11.90
N PHE A 287 20.72 33.38 -12.37
CA PHE A 287 21.54 32.27 -11.88
C PHE A 287 22.87 32.20 -12.67
N PRO A 288 24.01 31.97 -12.00
CA PRO A 288 25.29 31.87 -12.70
C PRO A 288 25.31 30.64 -13.64
N GLN A 289 25.13 30.89 -14.93
CA GLN A 289 25.14 29.86 -15.97
C GLN A 289 26.54 29.26 -16.17
N LYS A 290 27.59 30.04 -15.90
CA LYS A 290 28.97 29.55 -15.83
C LYS A 290 29.17 28.73 -14.56
N LEU A 291 29.35 27.42 -14.71
CA LEU A 291 29.49 26.45 -13.61
C LEU A 291 30.69 26.69 -12.67
N THR A 292 31.68 27.46 -13.09
CA THR A 292 32.82 27.84 -12.25
C THR A 292 32.49 28.97 -11.27
N VAL A 293 31.37 29.66 -11.47
CA VAL A 293 30.92 30.76 -10.62
C VAL A 293 29.97 30.20 -9.57
N PRO A 294 30.24 30.35 -8.26
CA PRO A 294 29.34 29.86 -7.22
C PRO A 294 28.02 30.64 -7.27
N ALA A 295 26.89 29.95 -7.04
CA ALA A 295 25.63 30.62 -6.78
C ALA A 295 25.60 31.10 -5.32
N THR A 296 24.95 32.23 -5.09
CA THR A 296 24.92 32.92 -3.80
C THR A 296 23.54 33.47 -3.51
N ALA A 297 23.30 33.86 -2.26
CA ALA A 297 22.08 34.55 -1.84
C ALA A 297 21.78 35.79 -2.69
N ASP A 298 22.80 36.54 -3.13
CA ASP A 298 22.62 37.72 -3.99
C ASP A 298 22.02 37.36 -5.36
N HIS A 299 22.42 36.24 -5.96
CA HIS A 299 21.83 35.78 -7.22
C HIS A 299 20.34 35.47 -7.05
N LEU A 300 19.99 34.81 -5.95
CA LEU A 300 18.59 34.52 -5.61
C LEU A 300 17.81 35.82 -5.33
N TRP A 301 18.41 36.75 -4.59
CA TRP A 301 17.80 38.04 -4.31
C TRP A 301 17.54 38.85 -5.58
N ASN A 302 18.49 38.86 -6.52
CA ASN A 302 18.31 39.53 -7.80
C ASN A 302 17.16 38.92 -8.61
N TYR A 303 17.00 37.60 -8.59
CA TYR A 303 15.83 36.93 -9.16
C TYR A 303 14.54 37.36 -8.44
N ILE A 304 14.52 37.39 -7.11
CA ILE A 304 13.34 37.83 -6.34
C ILE A 304 12.98 39.28 -6.69
N ALA A 305 13.94 40.19 -6.66
CA ALA A 305 13.70 41.62 -6.84
C ALA A 305 13.27 41.98 -8.27
N ASN A 306 13.83 41.31 -9.28
CA ASN A 306 13.61 41.68 -10.67
C ASN A 306 12.59 40.80 -11.41
N GLU A 307 12.42 39.54 -11.01
CA GLU A 307 11.47 38.61 -11.63
C GLU A 307 10.20 38.48 -10.78
N LEU A 308 10.34 38.10 -9.50
CA LEU A 308 9.19 37.87 -8.61
C LEU A 308 8.47 39.16 -8.19
N LEU A 309 9.22 40.27 -8.11
CA LEU A 309 8.74 41.59 -7.74
C LEU A 309 8.81 42.59 -8.90
N SER A 310 8.91 42.13 -10.15
CA SER A 310 8.94 42.98 -11.36
C SER A 310 7.82 44.03 -11.35
N ASP A 311 6.61 43.61 -10.98
CA ASP A 311 5.40 44.42 -10.90
C ASP A 311 5.16 45.06 -9.52
N LEU A 312 6.11 44.92 -8.58
CA LEU A 312 6.06 45.50 -7.24
C LEU A 312 7.46 45.90 -6.71
N PRO A 313 8.27 46.66 -7.48
CA PRO A 313 9.67 46.91 -7.15
C PRO A 313 9.86 47.70 -5.85
N SER A 314 8.88 48.54 -5.48
CA SER A 314 8.88 49.31 -4.24
C SER A 314 8.83 48.45 -2.98
N TYR A 315 8.37 47.20 -3.07
CA TYR A 315 8.30 46.27 -1.93
C TYR A 315 9.61 45.49 -1.71
N ALA A 316 10.55 45.54 -2.65
CA ALA A 316 11.77 44.74 -2.59
C ALA A 316 12.59 45.02 -1.33
N ALA A 317 12.74 46.28 -0.91
CA ALA A 317 13.50 46.62 0.29
C ALA A 317 12.88 46.02 1.57
N ASP A 318 11.55 46.04 1.67
CA ASP A 318 10.81 45.51 2.82
C ASP A 318 10.90 43.98 2.87
N LEU A 319 10.72 43.30 1.73
CA LEU A 319 10.85 41.84 1.67
C LEU A 319 12.29 41.39 1.97
N LYS A 320 13.30 42.18 1.55
CA LYS A 320 14.70 41.90 1.90
C LYS A 320 14.93 41.99 3.40
N SER A 321 14.38 43.04 4.02
CA SER A 321 14.44 43.24 5.47
C SER A 321 13.80 42.07 6.21
N ASP A 322 12.64 41.58 5.75
CA ASP A 322 12.00 40.40 6.33
C ASP A 322 12.89 39.15 6.25
N LEU A 323 13.58 38.96 5.13
CA LEU A 323 14.48 37.83 4.90
C LEU A 323 15.76 37.91 5.76
N GLU A 324 16.31 39.10 5.95
CA GLU A 324 17.53 39.33 6.77
C GLU A 324 17.26 39.18 8.28
N HIS A 325 16.07 39.60 8.75
CA HIS A 325 15.72 39.62 10.18
C HIS A 325 14.92 38.41 10.66
N GLY A 326 14.84 37.35 9.85
CA GLY A 326 14.15 36.12 10.24
C GLY A 326 12.63 36.19 10.27
N ARG A 327 12.04 37.15 9.56
CA ARG A 327 10.59 37.33 9.44
C ARG A 327 10.02 36.67 8.18
N ALA A 328 10.84 35.95 7.42
CA ALA A 328 10.42 35.25 6.21
C ALA A 328 10.66 33.73 6.28
N LEU A 329 9.85 32.99 5.52
CA LEU A 329 10.07 31.58 5.21
C LEU A 329 10.37 31.45 3.71
N LEU A 330 11.59 31.04 3.37
CA LEU A 330 12.01 30.80 2.00
C LEU A 330 11.74 29.34 1.62
N ILE A 331 11.00 29.13 0.54
CA ILE A 331 10.62 27.81 0.03
C ILE A 331 11.25 27.64 -1.36
N LEU A 332 12.06 26.60 -1.50
CA LEU A 332 12.75 26.22 -2.72
C LEU A 332 12.23 24.85 -3.19
N ASP A 333 11.28 24.87 -4.12
CA ASP A 333 10.58 23.67 -4.59
C ASP A 333 11.29 23.05 -5.81
N GLY A 334 11.52 21.74 -5.78
CA GLY A 334 12.02 20.95 -6.90
C GLY A 334 13.55 20.95 -7.07
N LEU A 335 14.30 20.64 -6.00
CA LEU A 335 15.77 20.55 -6.08
C LEU A 335 16.25 19.50 -7.08
N ASP A 336 15.49 18.41 -7.23
CA ASP A 336 15.76 17.34 -8.19
C ASP A 336 15.42 17.72 -9.64
N GLU A 337 14.72 18.83 -9.87
CA GLU A 337 14.19 19.22 -11.18
C GLU A 337 14.99 20.37 -11.81
N VAL A 338 16.13 20.71 -11.21
CA VAL A 338 16.98 21.83 -11.65
C VAL A 338 17.69 21.53 -12.97
N PRO A 339 17.70 22.45 -13.95
CA PRO A 339 18.47 22.30 -15.18
C PRO A 339 19.97 22.49 -14.98
N TYR A 340 20.78 21.73 -15.72
CA TYR A 340 22.24 21.87 -15.75
C TYR A 340 22.76 21.55 -17.14
N PRO A 341 23.81 22.23 -17.62
CA PRO A 341 24.33 21.98 -18.95
C PRO A 341 25.16 20.71 -19.00
N GLY A 342 24.89 19.85 -19.97
CA GLY A 342 25.93 18.96 -20.49
C GLY A 342 26.45 17.92 -19.48
N GLY A 343 25.62 17.39 -18.57
CA GLY A 343 26.04 16.30 -17.67
C GLY A 343 26.89 16.69 -16.50
N LYS A 344 27.04 18.00 -16.30
CA LYS A 344 27.81 18.59 -15.22
C LYS A 344 26.97 18.72 -13.95
N LEU A 345 26.28 17.63 -13.59
CA LEU A 345 25.40 17.56 -12.43
C LEU A 345 26.18 17.91 -11.15
N LYS A 346 27.36 17.33 -10.95
CA LYS A 346 28.18 17.58 -9.76
C LYS A 346 28.56 19.06 -9.60
N GLN A 347 28.87 19.74 -10.70
CA GLN A 347 29.17 21.17 -10.66
C GLN A 347 27.93 22.00 -10.33
N ARG A 348 26.76 21.63 -10.86
CA ARG A 348 25.50 22.29 -10.50
C ARG A 348 25.12 22.04 -9.04
N GLN A 349 25.30 20.81 -8.56
CA GLN A 349 25.14 20.45 -7.15
C GLN A 349 26.05 21.29 -6.26
N GLU A 350 27.32 21.49 -6.64
CA GLU A 350 28.22 22.37 -5.88
C GLU A 350 27.76 23.83 -5.91
N GLN A 351 27.26 24.36 -7.04
CA GLN A 351 26.66 25.70 -7.05
C GLN A 351 25.45 25.80 -6.12
N LEU A 352 24.57 24.78 -6.08
CA LEU A 352 23.43 24.73 -5.18
C LEU A 352 23.85 24.56 -3.71
N ARG A 353 24.94 23.84 -3.44
CA ARG A 353 25.56 23.73 -2.12
C ARG A 353 26.08 25.09 -1.66
N LYS A 354 26.78 25.82 -2.55
CA LYS A 354 27.26 27.19 -2.31
C LYS A 354 26.11 28.18 -2.11
N LEU A 355 25.01 28.01 -2.83
CA LEU A 355 23.79 28.77 -2.61
C LEU A 355 23.26 28.51 -1.20
N ALA A 356 23.09 27.25 -0.80
CA ALA A 356 22.63 26.89 0.55
C ALA A 356 23.54 27.45 1.65
N GLU A 357 24.86 27.30 1.52
CA GLU A 357 25.87 27.89 2.44
C GLU A 357 25.74 29.42 2.52
N SER A 358 25.51 30.08 1.38
CA SER A 358 25.32 31.53 1.33
C SER A 358 23.99 31.96 1.94
N LEU A 359 22.92 31.17 1.82
CA LEU A 359 21.63 31.44 2.48
C LEU A 359 21.77 31.34 4.00
N ASP A 360 22.57 30.39 4.51
CA ASP A 360 22.85 30.30 5.95
C ASP A 360 23.64 31.49 6.47
N THR A 361 24.55 32.01 5.64
CA THR A 361 25.38 33.17 6.02
C THR A 361 24.57 34.48 5.95
N CYS A 362 23.82 34.70 4.87
CA CYS A 362 23.12 35.96 4.61
C CYS A 362 21.74 36.02 5.29
N TYR A 363 21.06 34.88 5.41
CA TYR A 363 19.68 34.76 5.89
C TYR A 363 19.55 33.69 6.98
N GLY A 364 20.56 33.57 7.84
CA GLY A 364 20.59 32.59 8.94
C GLY A 364 19.43 32.72 9.93
N GLY A 365 18.84 33.91 10.07
CA GLY A 365 17.65 34.14 10.89
C GLY A 365 16.33 33.68 10.25
N SER A 366 16.27 33.60 8.92
CA SER A 366 15.06 33.16 8.20
C SER A 366 15.04 31.66 8.03
N ARG A 367 13.85 31.07 7.90
CA ARG A 367 13.69 29.63 7.70
C ARG A 367 13.80 29.26 6.23
N VAL A 368 14.35 28.09 5.92
CA VAL A 368 14.49 27.58 4.55
C VAL A 368 13.96 26.16 4.46
N LEU A 369 13.03 25.94 3.53
CA LEU A 369 12.45 24.65 3.23
C LEU A 369 12.72 24.29 1.77
N ILE A 370 13.23 23.08 1.55
CA ILE A 370 13.56 22.55 0.22
C ILE A 370 12.77 21.28 -0.03
N THR A 371 12.33 21.04 -1.25
CA THR A 371 11.75 19.74 -1.65
C THR A 371 12.69 19.01 -2.62
N SER A 372 12.79 17.69 -2.49
CA SER A 372 13.59 16.86 -3.40
C SER A 372 13.10 15.42 -3.45
N ARG A 373 13.65 14.61 -4.34
CA ARG A 373 13.47 13.15 -4.32
C ARG A 373 14.56 12.46 -3.49
N PRO A 374 14.25 11.31 -2.86
CA PRO A 374 15.21 10.61 -2.01
C PRO A 374 16.52 10.27 -2.74
N TYR A 375 16.45 9.67 -3.93
CA TYR A 375 17.64 9.26 -4.68
C TYR A 375 18.45 10.45 -5.19
N ALA A 376 17.79 11.54 -5.58
CA ALA A 376 18.45 12.74 -6.08
C ALA A 376 19.19 13.50 -5.00
N TYR A 377 18.83 13.30 -3.72
CA TYR A 377 19.43 13.98 -2.57
C TYR A 377 20.44 13.12 -1.79
N ALA A 378 20.30 11.79 -1.82
CA ALA A 378 21.09 10.87 -1.02
C ALA A 378 22.62 11.00 -1.23
N GLU A 379 23.07 11.37 -2.43
CA GLU A 379 24.49 11.39 -2.79
C GLU A 379 25.21 12.72 -2.46
N TRP A 380 24.49 13.79 -2.11
CA TRP A 380 25.07 15.14 -1.92
C TRP A 380 24.28 16.02 -0.93
N MET A 381 23.90 15.42 0.20
CA MET A 381 23.09 16.08 1.23
C MET A 381 23.69 17.42 1.68
N LEU A 382 22.82 18.39 1.96
CA LEU A 382 23.20 19.70 2.48
C LEU A 382 23.44 19.57 3.98
N ALA A 383 24.66 19.89 4.44
CA ALA A 383 25.12 19.59 5.80
C ALA A 383 24.22 20.15 6.92
N GLU A 384 23.70 21.37 6.74
CA GLU A 384 22.88 22.06 7.74
C GLU A 384 21.38 21.74 7.66
N PHE A 385 20.94 20.98 6.65
CA PHE A 385 19.53 20.68 6.45
C PHE A 385 19.15 19.31 7.00
N LYS A 386 18.05 19.27 7.77
CA LYS A 386 17.42 18.01 8.18
C LYS A 386 16.56 17.48 7.05
N SER A 387 16.51 16.16 6.87
CA SER A 387 15.67 15.54 5.85
C SER A 387 14.61 14.62 6.45
N VAL A 388 13.42 14.64 5.85
CA VAL A 388 12.33 13.72 6.18
C VAL A 388 11.68 13.18 4.92
N THR A 389 11.29 11.91 4.93
CA THR A 389 10.61 11.27 3.80
C THR A 389 9.10 11.19 4.05
N ILE A 390 8.31 11.57 3.04
CA ILE A 390 6.86 11.37 3.02
C ILE A 390 6.56 9.86 2.96
N ALA A 391 5.70 9.40 3.87
CA ALA A 391 5.23 8.03 3.92
C ALA A 391 4.01 7.81 3.01
N ALA A 392 3.70 6.54 2.78
CA ALA A 392 2.49 6.10 2.07
C ALA A 392 1.21 6.56 2.79
N PHE A 393 0.16 6.89 2.03
CA PHE A 393 -1.16 7.15 2.60
C PHE A 393 -1.72 5.89 3.26
N GLU A 394 -2.39 6.10 4.40
CA GLU A 394 -3.24 5.11 5.08
C GLU A 394 -4.71 5.31 4.67
N ASP A 395 -5.59 4.38 5.04
CA ASP A 395 -7.03 4.44 4.72
C ASP A 395 -7.67 5.78 5.09
N LYS A 396 -7.36 6.30 6.28
CA LYS A 396 -7.87 7.60 6.74
C LYS A 396 -7.49 8.76 5.82
N HIS A 397 -6.29 8.74 5.23
CA HIS A 397 -5.82 9.80 4.35
C HIS A 397 -6.49 9.70 2.97
N ARG A 398 -6.68 8.48 2.45
CA ARG A 398 -7.41 8.24 1.19
C ARG A 398 -8.87 8.65 1.29
N LEU A 399 -9.53 8.22 2.36
CA LEU A 399 -10.92 8.58 2.67
C LEU A 399 -11.07 10.09 2.73
N GLU A 400 -10.18 10.76 3.46
CA GLU A 400 -10.26 12.21 3.62
C GLU A 400 -10.02 12.96 2.31
N LEU A 401 -9.03 12.54 1.51
CA LEU A 401 -8.74 13.16 0.22
C LEU A 401 -9.92 13.00 -0.74
N ALA A 402 -10.47 11.78 -0.85
CA ALA A 402 -11.63 11.51 -1.70
C ALA A 402 -12.87 12.28 -1.25
N ARG A 403 -13.17 12.31 0.06
CA ARG A 403 -14.28 13.07 0.64
C ARG A 403 -14.17 14.56 0.30
N ARG A 404 -12.98 15.14 0.51
CA ARG A 404 -12.74 16.56 0.20
C ARG A 404 -12.87 16.86 -1.29
N LEU A 405 -12.34 15.99 -2.15
CA LEU A 405 -12.48 16.12 -3.61
C LEU A 405 -13.96 16.12 -4.02
N TYR A 406 -14.76 15.20 -3.50
CA TYR A 406 -16.20 15.09 -3.80
C TYR A 406 -17.00 16.29 -3.29
N ARG A 407 -16.67 16.82 -2.13
CA ARG A 407 -17.28 18.05 -1.62
C ARG A 407 -16.92 19.26 -2.50
N ALA A 408 -15.66 19.37 -2.93
CA ALA A 408 -15.18 20.49 -3.76
C ALA A 408 -15.90 20.56 -5.11
N VAL A 409 -16.39 19.43 -5.62
CA VAL A 409 -17.18 19.37 -6.86
C VAL A 409 -18.69 19.49 -6.67
N GLY A 410 -19.15 19.74 -5.44
CA GLY A 410 -20.52 20.13 -5.15
C GLY A 410 -21.40 19.07 -4.52
N LEU A 411 -20.87 17.89 -4.16
CA LEU A 411 -21.65 16.89 -3.43
C LEU A 411 -21.88 17.33 -1.98
N SER A 412 -23.01 16.91 -1.40
CA SER A 412 -23.26 17.10 0.03
C SER A 412 -22.26 16.32 0.89
N GLU A 413 -22.10 16.70 2.16
CA GLU A 413 -21.15 16.06 3.08
C GLU A 413 -21.46 14.56 3.27
N GLU A 414 -22.74 14.18 3.28
CA GLU A 414 -23.20 12.80 3.40
C GLU A 414 -22.83 11.99 2.15
N GLU A 415 -23.18 12.50 0.96
CA GLU A 415 -22.87 11.85 -0.32
C GLU A 415 -21.35 11.73 -0.55
N ALA A 416 -20.60 12.79 -0.25
CA ALA A 416 -19.15 12.80 -0.37
C ALA A 416 -18.51 11.76 0.56
N THR A 417 -19.00 11.65 1.79
CA THR A 417 -18.51 10.68 2.78
C THR A 417 -18.81 9.25 2.33
N ASP A 418 -20.01 8.98 1.85
CA ASP A 418 -20.41 7.62 1.46
C ASP A 418 -19.73 7.18 0.16
N LYS A 419 -19.58 8.07 -0.83
CA LYS A 419 -18.76 7.78 -2.02
C LYS A 419 -17.29 7.58 -1.67
N ALA A 420 -16.73 8.35 -0.75
CA ALA A 420 -15.35 8.15 -0.31
C ALA A 420 -15.15 6.77 0.35
N LYS A 421 -16.10 6.33 1.18
CA LYS A 421 -16.10 4.97 1.74
C LYS A 421 -16.19 3.91 0.65
N GLY A 422 -17.09 4.09 -0.32
CA GLY A 422 -17.24 3.19 -1.48
C GLY A 422 -15.95 3.07 -2.29
N LEU A 423 -15.30 4.19 -2.60
CA LEU A 423 -13.99 4.22 -3.25
C LEU A 423 -12.95 3.46 -2.40
N ASN A 424 -12.81 3.78 -1.10
CA ASN A 424 -11.78 3.18 -0.27
C ASN A 424 -11.96 1.65 -0.13
N GLN A 425 -13.20 1.16 -0.11
CA GLN A 425 -13.50 -0.27 -0.19
C GLN A 425 -12.97 -0.90 -1.48
N GLN A 426 -13.13 -0.25 -2.62
CA GLN A 426 -12.60 -0.76 -3.89
C GLN A 426 -11.06 -0.69 -3.94
N LEU A 427 -10.46 0.36 -3.37
CA LEU A 427 -9.00 0.48 -3.26
C LEU A 427 -8.37 -0.66 -2.46
N THR A 428 -9.10 -1.37 -1.59
CA THR A 428 -8.54 -2.54 -0.87
C THR A 428 -7.98 -3.60 -1.81
N LYS A 429 -8.57 -3.75 -3.00
CA LYS A 429 -8.19 -4.72 -4.04
C LYS A 429 -7.05 -4.24 -4.96
N ILE A 430 -6.65 -2.97 -4.83
CA ILE A 430 -5.60 -2.36 -5.64
C ILE A 430 -4.25 -2.45 -4.92
N GLU A 431 -3.18 -2.56 -5.69
CA GLU A 431 -1.82 -2.65 -5.17
C GLU A 431 -1.44 -1.38 -4.36
N PRO A 432 -0.76 -1.53 -3.20
CA PRO A 432 -0.32 -0.41 -2.35
C PRO A 432 0.41 0.70 -3.12
N GLY A 433 1.32 0.34 -4.03
CA GLY A 433 2.12 1.29 -4.80
C GLY A 433 1.30 2.28 -5.65
N LEU A 434 0.10 1.88 -6.06
CA LEU A 434 -0.85 2.73 -6.79
C LEU A 434 -1.80 3.44 -5.83
N LYS A 435 -2.42 2.75 -4.86
CA LYS A 435 -3.46 3.37 -4.01
C LYS A 435 -2.96 4.26 -2.89
N ASP A 436 -1.68 4.15 -2.51
CA ASP A 436 -1.16 4.88 -1.34
C ASP A 436 -0.50 6.22 -1.71
N ARG A 437 -0.56 6.65 -2.97
CA ARG A 437 -0.03 7.97 -3.39
C ARG A 437 -1.15 8.96 -3.71
N PRO A 438 -1.07 10.22 -3.24
CA PRO A 438 -2.09 11.25 -3.46
C PRO A 438 -2.52 11.38 -4.92
N LEU A 439 -1.57 11.45 -5.87
CA LEU A 439 -1.88 11.60 -7.28
C LEU A 439 -2.81 10.50 -7.82
N PHE A 440 -2.52 9.24 -7.48
CA PHE A 440 -3.33 8.11 -7.93
C PHE A 440 -4.66 8.02 -7.21
N VAL A 441 -4.72 8.39 -5.93
CA VAL A 441 -6.00 8.52 -5.21
C VAL A 441 -6.87 9.57 -5.88
N THR A 442 -6.30 10.71 -6.30
CA THR A 442 -7.02 11.75 -7.05
C THR A 442 -7.51 11.24 -8.40
N LEU A 443 -6.67 10.52 -9.16
CA LEU A 443 -7.09 9.91 -10.45
C LEU A 443 -8.22 8.89 -10.26
N MET A 444 -8.08 7.98 -9.30
CA MET A 444 -9.10 6.97 -9.01
C MET A 444 -10.38 7.58 -8.45
N ALA A 445 -10.28 8.58 -7.58
CA ALA A 445 -11.44 9.32 -7.11
C ALA A 445 -12.18 9.99 -8.27
N THR A 446 -11.45 10.53 -9.25
CA THR A 446 -12.00 11.13 -10.47
C THR A 446 -12.70 10.10 -11.35
N LEU A 447 -12.07 8.94 -11.60
CA LEU A 447 -12.69 7.84 -12.35
C LEU A 447 -13.95 7.34 -11.68
N TYR A 448 -13.91 7.14 -10.36
CA TYR A 448 -15.04 6.69 -9.57
C TYR A 448 -16.19 7.72 -9.55
N LEU A 449 -15.87 9.01 -9.62
CA LEU A 449 -16.89 10.06 -9.70
C LEU A 449 -17.62 10.03 -11.06
N LYS A 450 -16.88 9.83 -12.17
CA LYS A 450 -17.44 9.83 -13.52
C LYS A 450 -18.45 8.69 -13.75
N ASP A 451 -18.28 7.54 -13.09
CA ASP A 451 -19.19 6.39 -13.23
C ASP A 451 -19.31 5.59 -11.91
N ALA A 452 -19.91 6.21 -10.89
CA ALA A 452 -19.98 5.62 -9.55
C ALA A 452 -20.84 4.35 -9.47
N GLU A 453 -21.80 4.17 -10.38
CA GLU A 453 -22.63 2.96 -10.44
C GLU A 453 -21.82 1.75 -10.93
N LYS A 454 -20.91 1.94 -11.90
CA LYS A 454 -19.97 0.88 -12.31
C LYS A 454 -18.79 0.70 -11.37
N GLY A 455 -18.40 1.75 -10.66
CA GLY A 455 -17.20 1.75 -9.81
C GLY A 455 -15.90 1.82 -10.61
N LEU A 456 -14.76 1.62 -9.93
CA LEU A 456 -13.46 1.54 -10.57
C LEU A 456 -13.38 0.32 -11.50
N PRO A 457 -12.67 0.43 -12.63
CA PRO A 457 -12.36 -0.73 -13.45
C PRO A 457 -11.76 -1.87 -12.63
N THR A 458 -12.34 -3.06 -12.74
CA THR A 458 -11.87 -4.26 -12.04
C THR A 458 -10.59 -4.82 -12.66
N ARG A 459 -10.41 -4.64 -13.97
CA ARG A 459 -9.20 -5.02 -14.71
C ARG A 459 -8.12 -3.95 -14.58
N LYS A 460 -6.89 -4.40 -14.28
CA LYS A 460 -5.73 -3.53 -14.09
C LYS A 460 -5.41 -2.70 -15.33
N GLY A 461 -5.35 -3.34 -16.51
CA GLY A 461 -5.04 -2.65 -17.76
C GLY A 461 -6.04 -1.54 -18.09
N THR A 462 -7.33 -1.79 -17.86
CA THR A 462 -8.38 -0.78 -18.03
C THR A 462 -8.18 0.40 -17.08
N LEU A 463 -7.86 0.15 -15.80
CA LEU A 463 -7.54 1.20 -14.82
C LEU A 463 -6.33 2.03 -15.24
N TYR A 464 -5.26 1.39 -15.73
CA TYR A 464 -4.05 2.07 -16.20
C TYR A 464 -4.32 2.90 -17.44
N ARG A 465 -5.06 2.36 -18.41
CA ARG A 465 -5.48 3.07 -19.61
C ARG A 465 -6.24 4.34 -19.25
N ASP A 466 -7.28 4.21 -18.45
CA ASP A 466 -8.17 5.32 -18.13
C ASP A 466 -7.44 6.37 -17.27
N SER A 467 -6.52 5.95 -16.41
CA SER A 467 -5.64 6.86 -15.66
C SER A 467 -4.68 7.63 -16.58
N ILE A 468 -4.06 6.98 -17.57
CA ILE A 468 -3.18 7.65 -18.53
C ILE A 468 -3.99 8.58 -19.45
N SER A 469 -5.15 8.14 -19.92
CA SER A 469 -6.06 8.98 -20.71
C SER A 469 -6.48 10.22 -19.93
N LEU A 470 -6.86 10.07 -18.66
CA LEU A 470 -7.11 11.21 -17.77
C LEU A 470 -5.88 12.12 -17.70
N LEU A 471 -4.67 11.61 -17.48
CA LEU A 471 -3.47 12.45 -17.42
C LEU A 471 -3.19 13.20 -18.73
N LEU A 472 -3.44 12.57 -19.88
CA LEU A 472 -3.28 13.21 -21.20
C LEU A 472 -4.40 14.22 -21.50
N GLU A 473 -5.62 13.98 -21.03
CA GLU A 473 -6.78 14.85 -21.26
C GLU A 473 -6.87 15.99 -20.24
N CYS A 474 -6.45 15.78 -18.98
CA CYS A 474 -6.64 16.68 -17.83
C CYS A 474 -6.04 18.08 -18.00
N TRP A 475 -5.19 18.29 -19.01
CA TRP A 475 -4.47 19.54 -19.25
C TRP A 475 -4.72 20.09 -20.66
N THR A 476 -5.93 19.92 -21.20
CA THR A 476 -6.36 20.48 -22.49
C THR A 476 -7.01 21.87 -22.38
N GLN A 477 -7.10 22.47 -21.19
CA GLN A 477 -7.44 23.89 -21.05
C GLN A 477 -6.15 24.70 -20.94
N SER A 478 -5.98 25.71 -21.79
CA SER A 478 -4.84 26.61 -21.78
C SER A 478 -4.69 27.25 -20.39
N LYS A 479 -3.52 27.10 -19.75
CA LYS A 479 -3.08 28.11 -18.78
C LYS A 479 -2.81 29.39 -19.57
N ASP A 480 -3.04 30.58 -19.01
CA ASP A 480 -2.71 31.84 -19.69
C ASP A 480 -1.27 31.78 -20.24
N GLY A 481 -1.15 31.81 -21.57
CA GLY A 481 0.13 31.74 -22.30
C GLY A 481 0.60 30.35 -22.78
N ASN A 482 -0.08 29.24 -22.48
CA ASN A 482 0.29 27.89 -22.90
C ASN A 482 -0.75 27.22 -23.81
N LEU A 483 -0.28 26.47 -24.82
CA LEU A 483 -1.11 25.67 -25.73
C LEU A 483 -1.71 24.44 -25.03
N SER A 484 -2.96 24.11 -25.35
CA SER A 484 -3.61 22.85 -25.00
C SER A 484 -3.01 21.66 -25.77
N LEU A 485 -3.23 20.42 -25.30
CA LEU A 485 -2.77 19.23 -26.04
C LEU A 485 -3.34 19.16 -27.47
N VAL A 486 -4.60 19.57 -27.67
CA VAL A 486 -5.24 19.53 -28.98
C VAL A 486 -4.57 20.52 -29.93
N GLU A 487 -4.24 21.72 -29.44
CA GLU A 487 -3.51 22.73 -30.19
C GLU A 487 -2.06 22.30 -30.47
N LEU A 488 -1.37 21.71 -29.49
CA LEU A 488 0.00 21.18 -29.64
C LEU A 488 0.08 20.05 -30.67
N LEU A 489 -0.95 19.18 -30.70
CA LEU A 489 -0.98 18.07 -31.63
C LEU A 489 -1.26 18.53 -33.06
N ASP A 490 -1.98 19.65 -33.26
CA ASP A 490 -2.19 20.30 -34.56
C ASP A 490 -2.47 19.28 -35.68
N GLY A 491 -3.64 18.65 -35.61
CA GLY A 491 -4.10 17.63 -36.55
C GLY A 491 -3.66 16.19 -36.22
N ILE A 492 -2.71 15.98 -35.30
CA ILE A 492 -2.29 14.65 -34.85
C ILE A 492 -3.32 14.10 -33.85
N SER A 493 -3.73 12.83 -34.02
CA SER A 493 -4.63 12.20 -33.06
C SER A 493 -3.93 11.88 -31.73
N VAL A 494 -4.64 12.00 -30.60
CA VAL A 494 -4.17 11.54 -29.28
C VAL A 494 -3.77 10.05 -29.32
N LYS A 495 -4.43 9.26 -30.17
CA LYS A 495 -4.08 7.85 -30.40
C LYS A 495 -2.67 7.68 -30.99
N ALA A 496 -2.24 8.57 -31.89
CA ALA A 496 -0.89 8.53 -32.45
C ALA A 496 0.16 8.89 -31.40
N LEU A 497 -0.11 9.90 -30.56
CA LEU A 497 0.73 10.22 -29.41
C LEU A 497 0.86 9.03 -28.44
N TYR A 498 -0.27 8.38 -28.14
CA TYR A 498 -0.33 7.20 -27.29
C TYR A 498 0.50 6.04 -27.85
N ALA A 499 0.48 5.83 -29.17
CA ALA A 499 1.29 4.81 -29.83
C ALA A 499 2.80 5.06 -29.70
N GLN A 500 3.25 6.33 -29.77
CA GLN A 500 4.66 6.67 -29.56
C GLN A 500 5.08 6.50 -28.09
N LEU A 501 4.23 6.90 -27.15
CA LEU A 501 4.42 6.62 -25.72
C LEU A 501 4.56 5.12 -25.45
N ALA A 502 3.72 4.30 -26.09
CA ALA A 502 3.77 2.84 -25.98
C ALA A 502 5.09 2.27 -26.51
N GLY A 503 5.55 2.73 -27.68
CA GLY A 503 6.83 2.32 -28.25
C GLY A 503 8.02 2.68 -27.36
N LEU A 504 8.04 3.90 -26.84
CA LEU A 504 9.06 4.34 -25.88
C LEU A 504 9.06 3.46 -24.62
N ALA A 505 7.88 3.16 -24.06
CA ALA A 505 7.75 2.33 -22.87
C ALA A 505 8.28 0.91 -23.10
N TYR A 506 7.97 0.30 -24.24
CA TYR A 506 8.47 -1.01 -24.64
C TYR A 506 9.99 -1.04 -24.73
N GLU A 507 10.61 -0.06 -25.39
CA GLU A 507 12.07 0.02 -25.55
C GLU A 507 12.79 0.21 -24.21
N VAL A 508 12.25 1.10 -23.37
CA VAL A 508 12.78 1.36 -22.02
C VAL A 508 12.65 0.11 -21.14
N HIS A 509 11.52 -0.59 -21.23
CA HIS A 509 11.29 -1.82 -20.49
C HIS A 509 12.20 -2.96 -20.98
N SER A 510 12.39 -3.11 -22.29
CA SER A 510 13.28 -4.09 -22.90
C SER A 510 14.74 -3.90 -22.47
N THR A 511 15.19 -2.65 -22.44
CA THR A 511 16.59 -2.27 -22.24
C THR A 511 16.95 -2.14 -20.76
N TYR A 512 16.07 -1.57 -19.95
CA TYR A 512 16.36 -1.19 -18.56
C TYR A 512 15.37 -1.78 -17.54
N GLY A 513 14.52 -2.72 -17.95
CA GLY A 513 13.46 -3.27 -17.11
C GLY A 513 13.94 -3.95 -15.82
N GLU A 514 15.19 -4.39 -15.75
CA GLU A 514 15.81 -4.98 -14.54
C GLU A 514 16.14 -3.93 -13.46
N GLN A 515 16.14 -2.65 -13.81
CA GLN A 515 16.40 -1.59 -12.84
C GLN A 515 15.19 -1.40 -11.91
N PRO A 516 15.42 -1.22 -10.60
CA PRO A 516 14.35 -0.95 -9.66
C PRO A 516 13.68 0.39 -9.96
N GLY A 517 12.35 0.43 -9.87
CA GLY A 517 11.56 1.62 -10.16
C GLY A 517 11.40 1.88 -11.66
N THR A 518 11.30 3.16 -12.02
CA THR A 518 11.15 3.62 -13.41
C THR A 518 12.52 4.04 -13.96
N PRO A 519 13.05 3.35 -14.97
CA PRO A 519 14.37 3.67 -15.52
C PRO A 519 14.43 5.06 -16.14
N GLU A 520 15.62 5.65 -16.11
CA GLU A 520 15.91 6.89 -16.81
C GLU A 520 15.95 6.67 -18.32
N ILE A 521 15.38 7.62 -19.05
CA ILE A 521 15.18 7.64 -20.49
C ILE A 521 16.01 8.81 -21.02
N ASP A 522 17.02 8.53 -21.84
CA ASP A 522 17.79 9.57 -22.53
C ASP A 522 16.90 10.36 -23.49
N VAL A 523 17.07 11.68 -23.55
CA VAL A 523 16.28 12.54 -24.46
C VAL A 523 16.42 12.15 -25.93
N GLY A 524 17.56 11.58 -26.35
CA GLY A 524 17.72 11.06 -27.71
C GLY A 524 16.77 9.89 -27.97
N LEU A 525 16.59 9.00 -26.99
CA LEU A 525 15.62 7.92 -27.08
C LEU A 525 14.18 8.44 -27.15
N PHE A 526 13.85 9.49 -26.38
CA PHE A 526 12.57 10.19 -26.52
C PHE A 526 12.39 10.72 -27.95
N TYR A 527 13.36 11.48 -28.48
CA TYR A 527 13.23 12.04 -29.82
C TYR A 527 13.18 10.99 -30.93
N ASN A 528 13.76 9.79 -30.75
CA ASN A 528 13.63 8.70 -31.73
C ASN A 528 12.17 8.28 -31.97
N TYR A 529 11.31 8.36 -30.95
CA TYR A 529 9.89 8.00 -31.05
C TYR A 529 9.03 9.20 -31.42
N PHE A 530 9.30 10.37 -30.82
CA PHE A 530 8.43 11.54 -30.98
C PHE A 530 8.77 12.41 -32.21
N SER A 531 9.94 12.25 -32.83
CA SER A 531 10.24 12.88 -34.13
C SER A 531 9.49 12.23 -35.30
N LEU A 532 8.93 11.04 -35.10
CA LEU A 532 8.08 10.34 -36.07
C LEU A 532 6.68 10.96 -36.19
N LEU A 533 6.32 11.87 -35.27
CA LEU A 533 5.13 12.71 -35.38
C LEU A 533 5.46 13.83 -36.38
N GLU A 534 4.74 13.93 -37.50
CA GLU A 534 5.07 14.87 -38.59
C GLU A 534 5.20 16.33 -38.10
N GLY A 535 6.42 16.90 -38.21
CA GLY A 535 6.77 18.31 -37.94
C GLY A 535 7.98 18.52 -37.01
N ASP A 536 9.02 19.23 -37.46
CA ASP A 536 10.32 19.41 -36.76
C ASP A 536 10.24 20.11 -35.37
N PHE A 537 9.18 20.86 -35.07
CA PHE A 537 9.05 21.65 -33.83
C PHE A 537 8.22 20.97 -32.72
N LYS A 538 7.35 20.01 -33.06
CA LYS A 538 6.32 19.46 -32.15
C LYS A 538 6.90 18.59 -31.04
N ALA A 539 7.99 17.86 -31.28
CA ALA A 539 8.55 16.93 -30.30
C ALA A 539 9.06 17.64 -29.03
N THR A 540 9.58 18.87 -29.15
CA THR A 540 10.07 19.64 -28.00
C THR A 540 8.93 20.12 -27.12
N GLU A 541 7.84 20.60 -27.72
CA GLU A 541 6.66 21.06 -27.00
C GLU A 541 5.87 19.90 -26.38
N ILE A 542 5.74 18.78 -27.10
CA ILE A 542 5.15 17.54 -26.57
C ILE A 542 5.97 17.01 -25.40
N LYS A 543 7.31 17.10 -25.46
CA LYS A 543 8.18 16.73 -24.33
C LYS A 543 7.82 17.54 -23.08
N TYR A 544 7.72 18.85 -23.22
CA TYR A 544 7.34 19.75 -22.13
C TYR A 544 5.94 19.42 -21.61
N TYR A 545 4.97 19.19 -22.49
CA TYR A 545 3.62 18.81 -22.10
C TYR A 545 3.60 17.50 -21.31
N LEU A 546 4.26 16.45 -21.80
CA LEU A 546 4.24 15.13 -21.16
C LEU A 546 4.97 15.11 -19.82
N SER A 547 6.03 15.91 -19.65
CA SER A 547 6.82 15.97 -18.42
C SER A 547 6.30 16.96 -17.38
N GLU A 548 5.77 18.11 -17.82
CA GLU A 548 5.41 19.22 -16.93
C GLU A 548 3.90 19.42 -16.76
N ASN A 549 3.10 19.07 -17.76
CA ASN A 549 1.65 19.26 -17.71
C ASN A 549 0.93 17.94 -17.41
N ALA A 550 1.08 16.92 -18.26
CA ALA A 550 0.37 15.66 -18.13
C ALA A 550 0.84 14.80 -16.95
N GLY A 551 2.13 14.86 -16.59
CA GLY A 551 2.70 14.02 -15.53
C GLY A 551 2.71 12.53 -15.85
N VAL A 552 2.69 12.16 -17.13
CA VAL A 552 2.88 10.76 -17.61
C VAL A 552 4.36 10.41 -17.63
N LEU A 553 5.18 11.37 -18.08
CA LEU A 553 6.63 11.36 -17.91
C LEU A 553 7.00 12.35 -16.83
N VAL A 554 8.19 12.19 -16.26
CA VAL A 554 8.74 13.14 -15.29
C VAL A 554 10.22 13.33 -15.59
N SER A 555 10.69 14.57 -15.56
CA SER A 555 12.10 14.88 -15.78
C SER A 555 12.83 15.10 -14.45
N PRO A 556 13.79 14.23 -14.06
CA PRO A 556 14.62 14.44 -12.87
C PRO A 556 15.91 15.23 -13.18
N GLY A 557 15.97 15.98 -14.28
CA GLY A 557 17.17 16.71 -14.73
C GLY A 557 17.90 16.08 -15.94
N GLN A 558 19.24 16.14 -15.96
CA GLN A 558 20.12 15.64 -17.04
C GLN A 558 21.14 14.55 -16.61
N LYS A 559 21.64 13.69 -17.50
CA LYS A 559 22.74 12.77 -17.16
C LYS A 559 23.82 12.84 -18.23
N ARG A 560 25.08 13.06 -17.82
CA ARG A 560 26.27 13.13 -18.72
C ARG A 560 26.19 14.08 -19.93
N GLY A 561 25.16 14.91 -20.07
CA GLY A 561 25.03 15.74 -21.25
C GLY A 561 23.63 16.23 -21.50
N ARG A 562 22.68 15.38 -21.12
CA ARG A 562 21.45 15.16 -21.87
C ARG A 562 20.29 15.10 -20.91
N ALA A 563 19.19 15.76 -21.24
CA ALA A 563 17.95 15.64 -20.47
C ALA A 563 17.57 14.16 -20.32
N VAL A 564 17.10 13.79 -19.14
CA VAL A 564 16.57 12.46 -18.87
C VAL A 564 15.12 12.56 -18.40
N PHE A 565 14.36 11.50 -18.65
CA PHE A 565 12.97 11.35 -18.26
C PHE A 565 12.78 9.99 -17.61
N HIS A 566 11.67 9.77 -16.93
CA HIS A 566 11.18 8.42 -16.64
C HIS A 566 9.65 8.47 -16.59
N PHE A 567 9.01 7.32 -16.67
CA PHE A 567 7.57 7.24 -16.46
C PHE A 567 7.20 7.64 -15.03
N ALA A 568 6.03 8.24 -14.83
CA ALA A 568 5.56 8.61 -13.49
C ALA A 568 5.32 7.39 -12.58
N HIS A 569 5.03 6.23 -13.19
CA HIS A 569 4.92 4.95 -12.49
C HIS A 569 5.39 3.78 -13.35
N ARG A 570 5.85 2.73 -12.67
CA ARG A 570 6.28 1.48 -13.31
C ARG A 570 5.10 0.76 -13.99
N SER A 571 3.94 0.70 -13.33
CA SER A 571 2.75 0.07 -13.92
C SER A 571 2.26 0.77 -15.20
N PHE A 572 2.45 2.09 -15.33
CA PHE A 572 2.14 2.81 -16.58
C PHE A 572 3.11 2.44 -17.69
N GLN A 573 4.41 2.35 -17.39
CA GLN A 573 5.41 1.85 -18.33
C GLN A 573 5.09 0.42 -18.78
N GLU A 574 4.73 -0.46 -17.86
CA GLU A 574 4.42 -1.87 -18.14
C GLU A 574 3.16 -2.02 -18.98
N TYR A 575 2.12 -1.26 -18.67
CA TYR A 575 0.90 -1.21 -19.48
C TYR A 575 1.16 -0.69 -20.89
N LEU A 576 1.88 0.43 -21.03
CA LEU A 576 2.24 0.99 -22.33
C LEU A 576 3.14 0.05 -23.13
N ALA A 577 4.06 -0.67 -22.48
CA ALA A 577 4.85 -1.72 -23.11
C ALA A 577 3.97 -2.87 -23.63
N ALA A 578 2.94 -3.29 -22.87
CA ALA A 578 1.97 -4.29 -23.30
C ALA A 578 1.15 -3.81 -24.52
N VAL A 579 0.74 -2.54 -24.54
CA VAL A 579 0.05 -1.92 -25.68
C VAL A 579 0.89 -1.99 -26.96
N HIS A 580 2.18 -1.66 -26.86
CA HIS A 580 3.08 -1.76 -28.00
C HIS A 580 3.33 -3.21 -28.42
N LEU A 581 3.47 -4.12 -27.45
CA LEU A 581 3.64 -5.55 -27.70
C LEU A 581 2.46 -6.13 -28.50
N VAL A 582 1.22 -5.76 -28.18
CA VAL A 582 0.02 -6.11 -28.97
C VAL A 582 0.07 -5.54 -30.39
N THR A 583 0.66 -4.36 -30.57
CA THR A 583 0.82 -3.73 -31.89
C THR A 583 1.85 -4.48 -32.75
N LEU A 584 2.94 -4.97 -32.15
CA LEU A 584 3.92 -5.85 -32.79
C LEU A 584 3.29 -7.22 -33.15
N CYS A 585 2.41 -7.72 -32.29
CA CYS A 585 1.70 -8.98 -32.47
C CYS A 585 0.46 -8.81 -33.39
N LYS A 586 0.68 -8.92 -34.70
CA LYS A 586 -0.43 -8.87 -35.69
C LYS A 586 -1.36 -10.09 -35.55
N LYS A 587 -0.93 -11.25 -36.06
CA LYS A 587 -1.72 -12.51 -36.08
C LYS A 587 -1.11 -13.62 -35.22
N SER A 588 0.05 -13.37 -34.62
CA SER A 588 0.82 -14.34 -33.85
C SER A 588 1.37 -13.63 -32.61
N PHE A 589 1.28 -14.31 -31.48
CA PHE A 589 1.67 -13.83 -30.16
C PHE A 589 2.91 -14.54 -29.60
N ARG A 590 3.64 -15.29 -30.44
CA ARG A 590 4.88 -15.97 -30.03
C ARG A 590 5.89 -15.07 -29.32
N LEU A 591 6.01 -13.81 -29.75
CA LEU A 591 6.90 -12.83 -29.12
C LEU A 591 6.57 -12.64 -27.62
N VAL A 592 5.29 -12.70 -27.24
CA VAL A 592 4.87 -12.60 -25.83
C VAL A 592 5.50 -13.75 -25.01
N GLY A 593 5.43 -14.97 -25.52
CA GLY A 593 6.03 -16.13 -24.87
C GLY A 593 7.56 -16.10 -24.86
N GLU A 594 8.19 -15.68 -25.97
CA GLU A 594 9.64 -15.54 -26.10
C GLU A 594 10.21 -14.52 -25.09
N LEU A 595 9.54 -13.37 -24.92
CA LEU A 595 9.94 -12.35 -23.96
C LEU A 595 9.77 -12.82 -22.51
N LEU A 596 8.64 -13.46 -22.18
CA LEU A 596 8.41 -14.01 -20.85
C LEU A 596 9.46 -15.06 -20.47
N VAL A 597 9.77 -15.99 -21.37
CA VAL A 597 10.74 -17.06 -21.13
C VAL A 597 12.16 -16.53 -21.03
N SER A 598 12.53 -15.54 -21.86
CA SER A 598 13.89 -15.01 -21.89
C SER A 598 14.21 -14.13 -20.68
N LYS A 599 13.28 -13.28 -20.23
CA LYS A 599 13.45 -12.41 -19.05
C LYS A 599 12.17 -12.36 -18.21
N PRO A 600 11.83 -13.41 -17.46
CA PRO A 600 10.57 -13.48 -16.72
C PRO A 600 10.44 -12.37 -15.67
N GLN A 601 11.53 -12.00 -15.00
CA GLN A 601 11.50 -10.92 -13.99
C GLN A 601 11.21 -9.53 -14.58
N VAL A 602 11.39 -9.36 -15.89
CA VAL A 602 11.12 -8.12 -16.60
C VAL A 602 9.71 -8.19 -17.19
N TRP A 603 9.45 -9.19 -18.03
CA TRP A 603 8.25 -9.22 -18.89
C TRP A 603 6.99 -9.81 -18.26
N ARG A 604 7.06 -10.32 -17.03
CA ARG A 604 5.92 -10.95 -16.37
C ARG A 604 4.67 -10.07 -16.31
N GLU A 605 4.80 -8.83 -15.84
CA GLU A 605 3.64 -7.92 -15.75
C GLU A 605 3.17 -7.44 -17.14
N PRO A 606 4.03 -6.92 -18.04
CA PRO A 606 3.57 -6.54 -19.39
C PRO A 606 2.91 -7.68 -20.17
N CYS A 607 3.46 -8.90 -20.10
CA CYS A 607 2.87 -10.05 -20.78
C CYS A 607 1.50 -10.43 -20.20
N THR A 608 1.29 -10.26 -18.89
CA THR A 608 -0.02 -10.45 -18.26
C THR A 608 -1.02 -9.40 -18.77
N LEU A 609 -0.59 -8.13 -18.83
CA LEU A 609 -1.41 -7.00 -19.32
C LEU A 609 -1.77 -7.09 -20.81
N VAL A 610 -1.09 -7.93 -21.62
CA VAL A 610 -1.49 -8.18 -23.02
C VAL A 610 -2.94 -8.68 -23.10
N GLY A 611 -3.39 -9.51 -22.16
CA GLY A 611 -4.77 -9.98 -22.10
C GLY A 611 -5.78 -8.83 -21.95
N ASP A 612 -5.50 -7.92 -21.00
CA ASP A 612 -6.31 -6.73 -20.78
C ASP A 612 -6.33 -5.82 -22.02
N VAL A 613 -5.18 -5.57 -22.64
CA VAL A 613 -5.08 -4.73 -23.85
C VAL A 613 -5.89 -5.31 -25.01
N LEU A 614 -5.84 -6.64 -25.22
CA LEU A 614 -6.60 -7.30 -26.29
C LEU A 614 -8.11 -7.17 -26.06
N ALA A 615 -8.56 -7.39 -24.83
CA ALA A 615 -9.96 -7.26 -24.49
C ALA A 615 -10.44 -5.81 -24.61
N ASP A 616 -9.63 -4.85 -24.17
CA ASP A 616 -9.92 -3.42 -24.28
C ASP A 616 -9.95 -2.91 -25.74
N SER A 617 -9.21 -3.56 -26.64
CA SER A 617 -9.09 -3.14 -28.04
C SER A 617 -10.13 -3.79 -28.98
N LYS A 618 -11.21 -4.37 -28.44
CA LYS A 618 -12.20 -5.17 -29.20
C LYS A 618 -11.57 -6.35 -29.97
N ARG A 619 -10.43 -6.86 -29.50
CA ARG A 619 -9.71 -8.01 -30.06
C ARG A 619 -9.86 -9.24 -29.18
N GLU A 620 -10.99 -9.39 -28.49
CA GLU A 620 -11.29 -10.52 -27.58
C GLU A 620 -11.13 -11.89 -28.27
N ARG A 621 -11.43 -11.98 -29.56
CA ARG A 621 -11.24 -13.21 -30.36
C ARG A 621 -9.77 -13.66 -30.43
N ASP A 622 -8.83 -12.73 -30.25
CA ASP A 622 -7.40 -13.01 -30.27
C ASP A 622 -6.89 -13.56 -28.92
N LEU A 623 -7.70 -13.54 -27.85
CA LEU A 623 -7.32 -14.14 -26.56
C LEU A 623 -7.07 -15.65 -26.69
N TRP A 624 -7.95 -16.36 -27.40
CA TRP A 624 -7.74 -17.78 -27.69
C TRP A 624 -6.53 -18.02 -28.62
N SER A 625 -6.25 -17.09 -29.54
CA SER A 625 -5.05 -17.14 -30.39
C SER A 625 -3.75 -16.95 -29.57
N LEU A 626 -3.76 -16.04 -28.60
CA LEU A 626 -2.66 -15.83 -27.65
C LEU A 626 -2.39 -17.12 -26.85
N LEU A 627 -3.40 -17.69 -26.21
CA LEU A 627 -3.28 -18.96 -25.48
C LEU A 627 -2.77 -20.09 -26.39
N SER A 628 -3.27 -20.16 -27.63
CA SER A 628 -2.86 -21.17 -28.60
C SER A 628 -1.37 -21.07 -28.94
N ASP A 629 -0.83 -19.86 -29.11
CA ASP A 629 0.61 -19.68 -29.38
C ASP A 629 1.48 -19.99 -28.16
N LEU A 630 1.04 -19.61 -26.95
CA LEU A 630 1.75 -19.91 -25.70
C LEU A 630 1.86 -21.42 -25.43
N LEU A 631 0.82 -22.19 -25.77
CA LEU A 631 0.72 -23.62 -25.43
C LEU A 631 1.18 -24.56 -26.56
N LYS A 632 1.58 -24.00 -27.71
CA LYS A 632 1.83 -24.74 -28.96
C LYS A 632 2.85 -25.88 -28.83
N ALA A 633 3.86 -25.73 -27.98
CA ALA A 633 4.93 -26.72 -27.83
C ALA A 633 4.52 -27.99 -27.07
N GLY A 634 3.38 -27.97 -26.37
CA GLY A 634 2.96 -29.04 -25.46
C GLY A 634 3.83 -29.14 -24.19
N PRO A 635 3.32 -29.76 -23.11
CA PRO A 635 4.03 -29.82 -21.83
C PRO A 635 5.37 -30.57 -21.97
N PRO A 636 6.42 -30.14 -21.25
CA PRO A 636 7.70 -30.85 -21.23
C PRO A 636 7.51 -32.29 -20.70
N SER A 637 8.34 -33.23 -21.16
CA SER A 637 8.22 -34.61 -20.67
C SER A 637 8.66 -34.71 -19.20
N PRO A 638 8.05 -35.60 -18.38
CA PRO A 638 8.42 -35.77 -16.97
C PRO A 638 9.90 -36.15 -16.73
N LYS A 639 10.60 -36.68 -17.75
CA LYS A 639 12.02 -37.04 -17.68
C LYS A 639 12.96 -35.86 -17.95
N GLU A 640 12.47 -34.82 -18.61
CA GLU A 640 13.24 -33.62 -18.99
C GLU A 640 12.95 -32.44 -18.03
N ALA A 641 11.79 -32.44 -17.36
CA ALA A 641 11.28 -31.35 -16.54
C ALA A 641 11.78 -31.40 -15.09
N ALA A 642 13.01 -30.99 -14.85
CA ALA A 642 13.35 -30.39 -13.57
C ALA A 642 12.60 -29.05 -13.42
N GLY A 643 12.43 -28.53 -12.20
CA GLY A 643 11.76 -27.26 -11.90
C GLY A 643 12.38 -25.98 -12.51
N SER A 644 13.27 -26.11 -13.50
CA SER A 644 13.95 -25.03 -14.20
C SER A 644 13.49 -24.81 -15.64
N ASP A 645 12.54 -25.61 -16.17
CA ASP A 645 12.03 -25.40 -17.52
C ASP A 645 11.18 -24.12 -17.60
N SER A 646 11.70 -23.13 -18.30
CA SER A 646 11.06 -21.82 -18.44
C SER A 646 9.70 -21.89 -19.14
N ARG A 647 9.39 -22.98 -19.87
CA ARG A 647 8.08 -23.18 -20.51
C ARG A 647 6.93 -23.26 -19.50
N TRP A 648 7.18 -23.59 -18.23
CA TRP A 648 6.15 -23.54 -17.20
C TRP A 648 5.56 -22.14 -16.99
N TRP A 649 6.33 -21.09 -17.27
CA TRP A 649 5.84 -19.72 -17.24
C TRP A 649 4.82 -19.44 -18.36
N LEU A 650 4.88 -20.16 -19.49
CA LEU A 650 3.92 -20.01 -20.59
C LEU A 650 2.53 -20.50 -20.21
N VAL A 651 2.43 -21.67 -19.56
CA VAL A 651 1.14 -22.16 -19.04
C VAL A 651 0.65 -21.29 -17.89
N TRP A 652 1.53 -20.78 -17.02
CA TRP A 652 1.12 -19.82 -15.99
C TRP A 652 0.52 -18.54 -16.59
N LEU A 653 1.15 -17.97 -17.62
CA LEU A 653 0.61 -16.81 -18.31
C LEU A 653 -0.73 -17.13 -18.97
N ALA A 654 -0.82 -18.26 -19.68
CA ALA A 654 -2.06 -18.71 -20.31
C ALA A 654 -3.19 -18.89 -19.28
N ALA A 655 -2.89 -19.47 -18.11
CA ALA A 655 -3.84 -19.64 -17.02
C ALA A 655 -4.26 -18.30 -16.40
N THR A 656 -3.31 -17.38 -16.21
CA THR A 656 -3.57 -16.04 -15.67
C THR A 656 -4.50 -15.27 -16.62
N VAL A 657 -4.18 -15.21 -17.91
CA VAL A 657 -5.04 -14.55 -18.92
C VAL A 657 -6.40 -15.23 -19.02
N ALA A 658 -6.45 -16.57 -18.97
CA ALA A 658 -7.72 -17.31 -19.01
C ALA A 658 -8.61 -17.02 -17.80
N GLN A 659 -8.02 -16.80 -16.62
CA GLN A 659 -8.73 -16.43 -15.41
C GLN A 659 -9.20 -14.96 -15.47
N ASP A 660 -8.27 -14.05 -15.74
CA ASP A 660 -8.51 -12.60 -15.70
C ASP A 660 -9.51 -12.13 -16.77
N GLN A 661 -9.54 -12.82 -17.92
CA GLN A 661 -10.51 -12.55 -19.00
C GLN A 661 -11.70 -13.52 -19.01
N GLU A 662 -11.92 -14.27 -17.92
CA GLU A 662 -13.07 -15.15 -17.74
C GLU A 662 -13.26 -16.21 -18.85
N LEU A 663 -12.18 -16.61 -19.54
CA LEU A 663 -12.23 -17.63 -20.60
C LEU A 663 -12.53 -19.02 -20.04
N CYS A 664 -12.23 -19.25 -18.76
CA CYS A 664 -12.42 -20.55 -18.12
C CYS A 664 -13.89 -20.92 -17.92
N VAL A 665 -14.76 -19.90 -17.77
CA VAL A 665 -16.20 -20.07 -17.48
C VAL A 665 -17.06 -20.01 -18.75
N GLN A 666 -16.47 -19.77 -19.92
CA GLN A 666 -17.21 -19.83 -21.20
C GLN A 666 -17.71 -21.26 -21.44
N GLU A 667 -18.96 -21.38 -21.89
CA GLU A 667 -19.56 -22.67 -22.25
C GLU A 667 -18.86 -23.27 -23.47
N LYS A 668 -18.77 -24.60 -23.52
CA LYS A 668 -18.03 -25.29 -24.60
C LYS A 668 -18.71 -25.11 -25.95
N GLU A 669 -20.03 -24.99 -25.94
CA GLU A 669 -20.90 -24.80 -27.10
C GLU A 669 -20.66 -23.44 -27.78
N ASP A 670 -20.20 -22.44 -27.02
CA ASP A 670 -19.91 -21.09 -27.52
C ASP A 670 -18.49 -20.97 -28.12
N LEU A 671 -17.64 -22.00 -27.93
CA LEU A 671 -16.26 -21.98 -28.39
C LEU A 671 -16.14 -22.47 -29.84
N SER A 672 -15.32 -21.76 -30.62
CA SER A 672 -14.85 -22.27 -31.90
C SER A 672 -14.04 -23.57 -31.73
N GLN A 673 -13.88 -24.36 -32.80
CA GLN A 673 -13.05 -25.57 -32.79
C GLN A 673 -11.60 -25.30 -32.35
N SER A 674 -11.06 -24.15 -32.72
CA SER A 674 -9.74 -23.70 -32.26
C SER A 674 -9.74 -23.44 -30.75
N GLY A 675 -10.76 -22.73 -30.25
CA GLY A 675 -10.93 -22.47 -28.81
C GLY A 675 -11.05 -23.75 -27.99
N LEU A 676 -11.83 -24.74 -28.45
CA LEU A 676 -11.94 -26.06 -27.81
C LEU A 676 -10.59 -26.79 -27.77
N THR A 677 -9.83 -26.75 -28.87
CA THR A 677 -8.49 -27.36 -28.95
C THR A 677 -7.51 -26.69 -27.99
N THR A 678 -7.52 -25.36 -27.93
CA THR A 678 -6.66 -24.59 -27.01
C THR A 678 -7.06 -24.81 -25.55
N ARG A 679 -8.36 -24.88 -25.24
CA ARG A 679 -8.85 -25.22 -23.89
C ARG A 679 -8.37 -26.60 -23.45
N ALA A 680 -8.46 -27.61 -24.32
CA ALA A 680 -7.96 -28.95 -24.03
C ALA A 680 -6.43 -28.96 -23.84
N ALA A 681 -5.69 -28.21 -24.66
CA ALA A 681 -4.24 -28.05 -24.48
C ALA A 681 -3.91 -27.41 -23.13
N LEU A 682 -4.64 -26.37 -22.72
CA LEU A 682 -4.44 -25.72 -21.42
C LEU A 682 -4.66 -26.71 -20.26
N VAL A 683 -5.74 -27.49 -20.29
CA VAL A 683 -5.99 -28.54 -19.28
C VAL A 683 -4.84 -29.54 -19.22
N ASN A 684 -4.37 -30.05 -20.38
CA ASN A 684 -3.26 -30.99 -20.43
C ASN A 684 -1.97 -30.42 -19.82
N TRP A 685 -1.68 -29.15 -20.09
CA TRP A 685 -0.54 -28.44 -19.51
C TRP A 685 -0.67 -28.27 -17.99
N LEU A 686 -1.85 -27.87 -17.51
CA LEU A 686 -2.11 -27.69 -16.08
C LEU A 686 -2.01 -29.01 -15.31
N VAL A 687 -2.50 -30.11 -15.89
CA VAL A 687 -2.37 -31.46 -15.31
C VAL A 687 -0.90 -31.86 -15.19
N ALA A 688 -0.12 -31.68 -16.26
CA ALA A 688 1.32 -31.97 -16.24
C ALA A 688 2.03 -31.14 -15.17
N LEU A 689 1.72 -29.84 -15.08
CA LEU A 689 2.28 -28.92 -14.10
C LEU A 689 1.99 -29.34 -12.65
N MET A 690 0.76 -29.80 -12.36
CA MET A 690 0.40 -30.32 -11.03
C MET A 690 1.15 -31.59 -10.65
N GLN A 691 1.56 -32.38 -11.63
CA GLN A 691 2.26 -33.65 -11.43
C GLN A 691 3.77 -33.50 -11.40
N THR A 692 4.31 -32.36 -11.84
CA THR A 692 5.77 -32.13 -11.91
C THR A 692 6.28 -31.41 -10.64
N PRO A 693 7.20 -32.06 -9.89
CA PRO A 693 8.05 -31.43 -8.88
C PRO A 693 8.60 -30.08 -9.29
N GLN A 694 8.49 -29.08 -8.42
CA GLN A 694 9.10 -27.75 -8.63
C GLN A 694 8.81 -27.02 -9.96
N ALA A 695 7.80 -27.43 -10.75
CA ALA A 695 7.45 -26.81 -12.04
C ALA A 695 7.27 -25.27 -11.97
N LEU A 696 6.62 -24.79 -10.90
CA LEU A 696 6.49 -23.37 -10.57
C LEU A 696 6.55 -23.15 -9.06
N PRO A 697 6.85 -21.92 -8.61
CA PRO A 697 6.71 -21.57 -7.20
C PRO A 697 5.26 -21.72 -6.70
N PRO A 698 5.04 -21.86 -5.38
CA PRO A 698 3.75 -22.23 -4.80
C PRO A 698 2.57 -21.32 -5.19
N ILE A 699 2.77 -19.99 -5.24
CA ILE A 699 1.70 -19.02 -5.52
C ILE A 699 1.18 -19.19 -6.95
N GLU A 700 2.09 -19.27 -7.92
CA GLU A 700 1.79 -19.45 -9.33
C GLU A 700 1.16 -20.81 -9.61
N ARG A 701 1.65 -21.84 -8.92
CA ARG A 701 1.08 -23.18 -9.01
C ARG A 701 -0.32 -23.23 -8.44
N ALA A 702 -0.58 -22.60 -7.29
CA ALA A 702 -1.92 -22.51 -6.73
C ALA A 702 -2.91 -21.79 -7.67
N LEU A 703 -2.46 -20.75 -8.40
CA LEU A 703 -3.25 -20.12 -9.46
C LEU A 703 -3.61 -21.11 -10.56
N CYS A 704 -2.63 -21.86 -11.07
CA CYS A 704 -2.85 -22.90 -12.07
C CYS A 704 -3.85 -23.96 -11.59
N GLY A 705 -3.81 -24.33 -10.30
CA GLY A 705 -4.74 -25.29 -9.69
C GLY A 705 -6.18 -24.80 -9.67
N ARG A 706 -6.39 -23.51 -9.38
CA ARG A 706 -7.72 -22.87 -9.45
C ARG A 706 -8.25 -22.84 -10.87
N VAL A 707 -7.41 -22.48 -11.84
CA VAL A 707 -7.79 -22.48 -13.27
C VAL A 707 -8.15 -23.89 -13.73
N LEU A 708 -7.39 -24.90 -13.31
CA LEU A 708 -7.72 -26.30 -13.59
C LEU A 708 -9.08 -26.70 -13.00
N SER A 709 -9.43 -26.19 -11.81
CA SER A 709 -10.77 -26.38 -11.23
C SER A 709 -11.87 -25.82 -12.13
N LEU A 710 -11.70 -24.59 -12.61
CA LEU A 710 -12.71 -23.90 -13.44
C LEU A 710 -12.88 -24.57 -14.81
N LEU A 711 -11.81 -25.15 -15.35
CA LEU A 711 -11.84 -25.85 -16.63
C LEU A 711 -12.34 -27.31 -16.51
N GLY A 712 -12.41 -27.83 -15.29
CA GLY A 712 -12.63 -29.24 -14.96
C GLY A 712 -11.31 -29.98 -14.78
N ASP A 713 -11.09 -30.53 -13.59
CA ASP A 713 -9.87 -31.25 -13.24
C ASP A 713 -9.99 -32.75 -13.58
N PRO A 714 -9.27 -33.25 -14.62
CA PRO A 714 -9.40 -34.64 -15.05
C PRO A 714 -8.43 -35.58 -14.31
N ARG A 715 -7.66 -35.07 -13.33
CA ARG A 715 -6.68 -35.90 -12.63
C ARG A 715 -7.40 -37.07 -11.93
N PRO A 716 -6.85 -38.31 -12.04
CA PRO A 716 -7.36 -39.43 -11.29
C PRO A 716 -7.46 -39.10 -9.80
N GLY A 717 -8.53 -39.54 -9.14
CA GLY A 717 -8.69 -39.32 -7.70
C GLY A 717 -9.20 -37.95 -7.25
N VAL A 718 -9.44 -37.00 -8.17
CA VAL A 718 -9.86 -35.61 -7.83
C VAL A 718 -11.34 -35.35 -8.08
N GLY A 719 -11.88 -35.89 -9.18
CA GLY A 719 -13.25 -35.70 -9.62
C GLY A 719 -14.23 -36.79 -9.16
N ILE A 720 -15.21 -37.10 -10.02
CA ILE A 720 -16.30 -38.05 -9.77
C ILE A 720 -16.33 -39.20 -10.79
N LEU A 721 -16.97 -40.30 -10.42
CA LEU A 721 -17.30 -41.45 -11.27
C LEU A 721 -18.81 -41.49 -11.49
N LYS A 722 -19.23 -41.72 -12.74
CA LYS A 722 -20.61 -42.07 -13.05
C LYS A 722 -20.76 -43.58 -13.11
N ARG A 723 -21.74 -44.13 -12.39
CA ARG A 723 -22.07 -45.56 -12.36
C ARG A 723 -23.56 -45.75 -12.57
N ARG A 724 -23.93 -46.80 -13.30
CA ARG A 724 -25.33 -47.18 -13.50
C ARG A 724 -25.67 -48.34 -12.58
N ILE A 725 -26.52 -48.09 -11.58
CA ILE A 725 -26.95 -49.07 -10.60
C ILE A 725 -28.47 -49.18 -10.70
N ASN A 726 -28.99 -50.39 -10.95
CA ASN A 726 -30.43 -50.67 -11.09
C ASN A 726 -31.15 -49.70 -12.07
N GLY A 727 -30.50 -49.38 -13.18
CA GLY A 727 -31.04 -48.50 -14.22
C GLY A 727 -30.88 -46.99 -13.96
N ARG A 728 -30.53 -46.57 -12.74
CA ARG A 728 -30.27 -45.18 -12.35
C ARG A 728 -28.79 -44.84 -12.46
N GLU A 729 -28.47 -43.64 -12.92
CA GLU A 729 -27.11 -43.10 -12.86
C GLU A 729 -26.88 -42.51 -11.46
N ILE A 730 -25.76 -42.87 -10.84
CA ILE A 730 -25.31 -42.37 -9.55
C ILE A 730 -23.91 -41.78 -9.75
N GLU A 731 -23.70 -40.59 -9.20
CA GLU A 731 -22.38 -39.94 -9.14
C GLU A 731 -21.72 -40.27 -7.81
N LEU A 732 -20.49 -40.77 -7.88
CA LEU A 732 -19.70 -41.16 -6.72
C LEU A 732 -18.34 -40.45 -6.74
N PRO A 733 -17.70 -40.20 -5.59
CA PRO A 733 -16.32 -39.73 -5.57
C PRO A 733 -15.41 -40.64 -6.38
N ALA A 734 -14.49 -40.11 -7.19
CA ALA A 734 -13.43 -40.90 -7.82
C ALA A 734 -12.21 -40.95 -6.90
N LEU A 735 -11.85 -42.12 -6.37
CA LEU A 735 -10.74 -42.25 -5.42
C LEU A 735 -9.50 -42.92 -6.02
N GLU A 736 -8.33 -42.32 -5.83
CA GLU A 736 -7.02 -42.93 -6.10
C GLU A 736 -6.41 -43.42 -4.78
N TRP A 737 -6.11 -44.72 -4.69
CA TRP A 737 -5.69 -45.37 -3.46
C TRP A 737 -4.17 -45.59 -3.42
N CYS A 738 -3.51 -45.12 -2.36
CA CYS A 738 -2.14 -45.48 -2.00
C CYS A 738 -2.15 -46.73 -1.11
N ASN A 739 -1.31 -47.72 -1.44
CA ASN A 739 -1.15 -48.91 -0.60
C ASN A 739 -0.21 -48.58 0.56
N ILE A 740 -0.68 -48.80 1.79
CA ILE A 740 0.10 -48.62 3.01
C ILE A 740 0.39 -50.02 3.58
N PRO A 741 1.62 -50.55 3.44
CA PRO A 741 1.96 -51.85 3.98
C PRO A 741 1.98 -51.80 5.52
N ALA A 742 1.77 -52.93 6.18
CA ALA A 742 2.08 -53.03 7.62
C ALA A 742 3.56 -52.68 7.87
N PRO A 743 3.92 -52.06 9.02
CA PRO A 743 5.31 -51.93 9.43
C PRO A 743 6.00 -53.30 9.48
N PRO A 744 7.30 -53.40 9.15
CA PRO A 744 8.02 -54.68 9.09
C PRO A 744 7.89 -55.55 10.36
N ASP A 745 7.91 -54.92 11.54
CA ASP A 745 7.80 -55.60 12.84
C ASP A 745 6.37 -55.57 13.41
N GLY A 746 5.38 -55.21 12.60
CA GLY A 746 3.99 -54.98 13.02
C GLY A 746 3.82 -53.80 13.97
N LYS A 747 4.87 -52.98 14.15
CA LYS A 747 4.90 -51.82 15.04
C LYS A 747 5.69 -50.66 14.45
N PHE A 748 5.39 -49.45 14.88
CA PHE A 748 6.19 -48.26 14.55
C PHE A 748 6.27 -47.31 15.74
N MET A 749 7.30 -46.47 15.75
CA MET A 749 7.38 -45.38 16.72
C MET A 749 6.44 -44.25 16.29
N MET A 750 5.44 -43.92 17.11
CA MET A 750 4.49 -42.80 16.97
C MET A 750 4.91 -41.62 17.87
N GLY A 751 4.54 -40.38 17.51
CA GLY A 751 4.81 -39.18 18.31
C GLY A 751 6.23 -38.64 18.19
N SER A 752 6.53 -37.58 18.93
CA SER A 752 7.86 -36.96 19.00
C SER A 752 8.15 -36.41 20.40
N SER A 753 9.42 -36.22 20.74
CA SER A 753 9.85 -35.52 21.96
C SER A 753 9.45 -34.04 21.99
N ASP A 754 9.21 -33.45 20.82
CA ASP A 754 8.89 -32.03 20.68
C ASP A 754 7.44 -31.70 21.08
N TRP A 755 6.56 -32.71 21.12
CA TRP A 755 5.11 -32.53 21.27
C TRP A 755 4.58 -33.23 22.53
N ARG A 756 4.24 -32.45 23.57
CA ARG A 756 3.72 -32.99 24.83
C ARG A 756 2.42 -33.79 24.67
N ASP A 757 1.56 -33.38 23.74
CA ASP A 757 0.23 -33.98 23.53
C ASP A 757 0.27 -35.22 22.61
N ASN A 758 1.42 -35.53 22.00
CA ASN A 758 1.66 -36.75 21.24
C ASN A 758 3.09 -37.27 21.52
N PRO A 759 3.34 -37.76 22.73
CA PRO A 759 4.66 -38.18 23.14
C PRO A 759 5.11 -39.42 22.37
N ARG A 760 6.42 -39.51 22.16
CA ARG A 760 7.08 -40.63 21.52
C ARG A 760 6.72 -41.97 22.20
N ARG A 761 6.01 -42.87 21.50
CA ARG A 761 5.58 -44.21 21.98
C ARG A 761 5.56 -45.26 20.86
N GLU A 762 5.84 -46.52 21.21
CA GLU A 762 5.71 -47.65 20.27
C GLU A 762 4.22 -48.03 20.12
N VAL A 763 3.76 -48.19 18.88
CA VAL A 763 2.36 -48.52 18.54
C VAL A 763 2.32 -49.74 17.62
N ALA A 764 1.42 -50.67 17.92
CA ALA A 764 1.13 -51.81 17.05
C ALA A 764 0.21 -51.41 15.89
N LEU A 765 0.59 -51.81 14.67
CA LEU A 765 -0.18 -51.61 13.44
C LEU A 765 0.07 -52.80 12.51
N GLY A 766 -0.39 -53.99 12.91
CA GLY A 766 -0.01 -55.27 12.28
C GLY A 766 -0.67 -55.59 10.93
N TYR A 767 -1.33 -54.63 10.28
CA TYR A 767 -2.10 -54.85 9.05
C TYR A 767 -1.81 -53.79 7.98
N SER A 768 -1.96 -54.20 6.73
CA SER A 768 -1.91 -53.30 5.58
C SER A 768 -3.29 -52.69 5.34
N PHE A 769 -3.33 -51.44 4.89
CA PHE A 769 -4.54 -50.73 4.51
C PHE A 769 -4.28 -49.88 3.28
N LYS A 770 -5.31 -49.21 2.76
CA LYS A 770 -5.13 -48.19 1.72
C LYS A 770 -5.61 -46.84 2.23
N MET A 771 -4.95 -45.78 1.81
CA MET A 771 -5.36 -44.41 2.08
C MET A 771 -5.55 -43.67 0.77
N VAL A 772 -6.59 -42.84 0.64
CA VAL A 772 -6.74 -42.08 -0.61
C VAL A 772 -5.64 -41.03 -0.73
N LYS A 773 -5.14 -40.86 -1.94
CA LYS A 773 -3.98 -40.03 -2.27
C LYS A 773 -4.19 -38.55 -1.93
N TYR A 774 -5.39 -38.04 -2.17
CA TYR A 774 -5.76 -36.63 -1.98
C TYR A 774 -6.71 -36.44 -0.79
N LEU A 775 -6.80 -35.23 -0.24
CA LEU A 775 -7.95 -34.86 0.58
C LEU A 775 -9.25 -35.04 -0.23
N ILE A 776 -10.37 -35.34 0.44
CA ILE A 776 -11.67 -35.36 -0.24
C ILE A 776 -11.98 -33.95 -0.75
N THR A 777 -12.20 -33.84 -2.06
CA THR A 777 -12.45 -32.55 -2.70
C THR A 777 -13.88 -32.08 -2.46
N SER A 778 -14.12 -30.78 -2.64
CA SER A 778 -15.47 -30.23 -2.57
C SER A 778 -16.41 -30.87 -3.57
N ARG A 779 -15.98 -31.10 -4.82
CA ARG A 779 -16.80 -31.80 -5.82
C ARG A 779 -17.13 -33.24 -5.40
N GLN A 780 -16.18 -33.94 -4.79
CA GLN A 780 -16.40 -35.30 -4.29
C GLN A 780 -17.40 -35.31 -3.13
N PHE A 781 -17.23 -34.46 -2.13
CA PHE A 781 -18.16 -34.40 -1.00
C PHE A 781 -19.56 -33.96 -1.44
N GLN A 782 -19.65 -33.05 -2.42
CA GLN A 782 -20.91 -32.54 -2.96
C GLN A 782 -21.80 -33.66 -3.53
N THR A 783 -21.23 -34.77 -4.04
CA THR A 783 -22.03 -35.92 -4.49
C THR A 783 -22.91 -36.52 -3.39
N PHE A 784 -22.46 -36.49 -2.13
CA PHE A 784 -23.27 -36.96 -1.00
C PHE A 784 -24.46 -36.03 -0.75
N LEU A 785 -24.24 -34.71 -0.83
CA LEU A 785 -25.29 -33.72 -0.65
C LEU A 785 -26.31 -33.77 -1.80
N ASP A 786 -25.82 -33.83 -3.03
CA ASP A 786 -26.62 -33.84 -4.25
C ASP A 786 -27.41 -35.15 -4.43
N SER A 787 -27.00 -36.24 -3.77
CA SER A 787 -27.72 -37.52 -3.80
C SER A 787 -29.12 -37.45 -3.17
N GLY A 788 -29.36 -36.45 -2.31
CA GLY A 788 -30.56 -36.37 -1.46
C GLY A 788 -30.54 -37.34 -0.26
N GLU A 789 -29.49 -38.15 -0.13
CA GLU A 789 -29.36 -39.15 0.96
C GLU A 789 -28.74 -38.55 2.23
N TYR A 790 -28.30 -37.29 2.22
CA TYR A 790 -27.72 -36.63 3.40
C TYR A 790 -28.64 -36.70 4.63
N GLU A 791 -29.95 -36.59 4.42
CA GLU A 791 -30.98 -36.62 5.47
C GLU A 791 -31.34 -38.03 5.96
N TYR A 792 -30.80 -39.07 5.33
CA TYR A 792 -31.19 -40.46 5.60
C TYR A 792 -30.65 -40.91 6.97
N PRO A 793 -31.51 -41.36 7.92
CA PRO A 793 -31.11 -41.64 9.30
C PRO A 793 -30.01 -42.71 9.46
N GLU A 794 -29.88 -43.65 8.54
CA GLU A 794 -28.90 -44.75 8.60
C GLU A 794 -27.45 -44.25 8.64
N TRP A 795 -27.13 -43.15 7.95
CA TRP A 795 -25.78 -42.59 7.95
C TRP A 795 -25.40 -41.97 9.29
N TRP A 796 -26.40 -41.61 10.10
CA TRP A 796 -26.24 -40.93 11.38
C TRP A 796 -26.44 -41.84 12.59
N GLN A 797 -26.69 -43.14 12.36
CA GLN A 797 -26.98 -44.09 13.44
C GLN A 797 -25.86 -44.12 14.48
N GLY A 798 -26.23 -44.03 15.76
CA GLY A 798 -25.29 -44.04 16.88
C GLY A 798 -24.56 -42.71 17.14
N LEU A 799 -24.78 -41.66 16.34
CA LEU A 799 -24.22 -40.32 16.57
C LEU A 799 -25.12 -39.47 17.47
N PRO A 800 -24.60 -38.44 18.17
CA PRO A 800 -25.42 -37.57 19.03
C PRO A 800 -26.49 -36.82 18.22
N LYS A 801 -27.77 -36.94 18.63
CA LYS A 801 -28.92 -36.31 17.93
C LYS A 801 -28.71 -34.84 17.57
N LYS A 802 -28.06 -34.08 18.46
CA LYS A 802 -27.83 -32.63 18.28
C LYS A 802 -26.94 -32.29 17.08
N TYR A 803 -26.11 -33.22 16.60
CA TYR A 803 -25.18 -33.03 15.49
C TYR A 803 -25.56 -33.81 14.22
N GLN A 804 -26.69 -34.52 14.24
CA GLN A 804 -27.16 -35.25 13.06
C GLN A 804 -27.81 -34.28 12.07
N ARG A 805 -27.48 -34.40 10.77
CA ARG A 805 -28.18 -33.69 9.68
C ARG A 805 -28.22 -32.17 9.85
N GLN A 806 -27.16 -31.59 10.40
CA GLN A 806 -27.02 -30.15 10.43
C GLN A 806 -26.74 -29.63 9.02
N PRO A 807 -27.18 -28.40 8.66
CA PRO A 807 -26.80 -27.80 7.39
C PRO A 807 -25.26 -27.72 7.28
N MET A 808 -24.76 -27.86 6.06
CA MET A 808 -23.34 -27.64 5.78
C MET A 808 -23.08 -26.14 5.66
N ASP A 809 -21.96 -25.67 6.21
CA ASP A 809 -21.48 -24.32 5.92
C ASP A 809 -21.05 -24.20 4.46
N GLU A 810 -21.08 -22.98 3.92
CA GLU A 810 -20.51 -22.73 2.60
C GLU A 810 -18.99 -22.98 2.60
N GLN A 811 -18.49 -23.46 1.47
CA GLN A 811 -17.05 -23.59 1.24
C GLN A 811 -16.42 -22.19 1.25
N GLU A 812 -15.30 -22.00 1.97
CA GLU A 812 -14.64 -20.68 2.09
C GLU A 812 -14.13 -20.22 0.70
N TYR A 813 -13.57 -21.14 -0.08
CA TYR A 813 -13.04 -20.89 -1.43
C TYR A 813 -13.68 -21.83 -2.45
N LYS A 814 -14.59 -21.31 -3.29
CA LYS A 814 -15.49 -22.08 -4.17
C LYS A 814 -14.77 -22.68 -5.39
N TYR A 815 -13.93 -23.68 -5.16
CA TYR A 815 -13.25 -24.47 -6.18
C TYR A 815 -13.49 -25.97 -5.95
N ASP A 816 -13.94 -26.66 -7.00
CA ASP A 816 -14.30 -28.08 -7.02
C ASP A 816 -13.16 -29.02 -6.61
N ASN A 817 -11.92 -28.71 -7.03
CA ASN A 817 -10.73 -29.54 -6.76
C ASN A 817 -9.96 -29.12 -5.50
N HIS A 818 -10.46 -28.14 -4.74
CA HIS A 818 -9.94 -27.82 -3.41
C HIS A 818 -10.48 -28.84 -2.40
N PRO A 819 -9.79 -29.06 -1.27
CA PRO A 819 -10.32 -29.91 -0.20
C PRO A 819 -11.64 -29.35 0.31
N ARG A 820 -12.58 -30.24 0.63
CA ARG A 820 -13.80 -29.84 1.33
C ARG A 820 -13.43 -29.40 2.74
N ASP A 821 -13.71 -28.14 3.04
CA ASP A 821 -13.55 -27.53 4.36
C ASP A 821 -14.89 -27.44 5.11
N ASN A 822 -14.80 -26.97 6.36
CA ASN A 822 -15.92 -26.78 7.28
C ASN A 822 -16.78 -28.06 7.41
N VAL A 823 -16.11 -29.22 7.50
CA VAL A 823 -16.75 -30.51 7.72
C VAL A 823 -16.63 -30.86 9.20
N SER A 824 -17.74 -31.13 9.87
CA SER A 824 -17.71 -31.70 11.23
C SER A 824 -17.31 -33.18 11.19
N TRP A 825 -16.77 -33.69 12.29
CA TRP A 825 -16.45 -35.12 12.42
C TRP A 825 -17.67 -36.01 12.12
N TYR A 826 -18.85 -35.61 12.58
CA TYR A 826 -20.10 -36.34 12.40
C TYR A 826 -20.51 -36.42 10.92
N GLN A 827 -20.40 -35.31 10.19
CA GLN A 827 -20.65 -35.26 8.74
C GLN A 827 -19.64 -36.11 7.97
N ALA A 828 -18.37 -36.10 8.37
CA ALA A 828 -17.34 -36.92 7.76
C ALA A 828 -17.62 -38.43 7.96
N VAL A 829 -18.06 -38.85 9.15
CA VAL A 829 -18.49 -40.24 9.42
C VAL A 829 -19.73 -40.63 8.62
N ALA A 830 -20.74 -39.75 8.55
CA ALA A 830 -21.93 -40.00 7.74
C ALA A 830 -21.56 -40.17 6.25
N PHE A 831 -20.68 -39.30 5.74
CA PHE A 831 -20.13 -39.41 4.39
C PHE A 831 -19.42 -40.74 4.15
N THR A 832 -18.56 -41.22 5.06
CA THR A 832 -17.85 -42.50 4.85
C THR A 832 -18.80 -43.70 4.86
N ARG A 833 -19.89 -43.66 5.64
CA ARG A 833 -20.93 -44.69 5.65
C ARG A 833 -21.71 -44.73 4.35
N TRP A 834 -22.18 -43.57 3.89
CA TRP A 834 -22.85 -43.41 2.59
C TRP A 834 -21.95 -43.89 1.44
N LEU A 835 -20.68 -43.48 1.47
CA LEU A 835 -19.68 -43.84 0.47
C LEU A 835 -19.43 -45.35 0.44
N THR A 836 -19.29 -45.98 1.61
CA THR A 836 -19.15 -47.44 1.73
C THR A 836 -20.34 -48.18 1.14
N ALA A 837 -21.57 -47.77 1.46
CA ALA A 837 -22.77 -48.42 0.95
C ALA A 837 -22.86 -48.31 -0.58
N ASN A 838 -22.65 -47.11 -1.13
CA ASN A 838 -22.77 -46.86 -2.55
C ASN A 838 -21.61 -47.46 -3.37
N TYR A 839 -20.39 -47.45 -2.85
CA TYR A 839 -19.28 -48.16 -3.48
C TYR A 839 -19.50 -49.67 -3.52
N ARG A 840 -20.10 -50.24 -2.47
CA ARG A 840 -20.45 -51.67 -2.44
C ARG A 840 -21.51 -51.99 -3.47
N LEU A 841 -22.57 -51.19 -3.56
CA LEU A 841 -23.59 -51.32 -4.61
C LEU A 841 -23.00 -51.18 -6.02
N ALA A 842 -21.98 -50.34 -6.19
CA ALA A 842 -21.28 -50.14 -7.46
C ALA A 842 -20.27 -51.25 -7.80
N GLY A 843 -20.10 -52.26 -6.94
CA GLY A 843 -19.10 -53.32 -7.12
C GLY A 843 -17.65 -52.84 -7.01
N LEU A 844 -17.42 -51.70 -6.34
CA LEU A 844 -16.09 -51.10 -6.15
C LEU A 844 -15.43 -51.53 -4.83
N LEU A 845 -16.16 -52.22 -3.95
CA LEU A 845 -15.67 -52.78 -2.69
C LEU A 845 -15.82 -54.29 -2.69
N LYS A 846 -14.82 -54.97 -2.13
CA LYS A 846 -14.89 -56.41 -1.86
C LYS A 846 -15.71 -56.69 -0.60
N GLU A 847 -16.11 -57.94 -0.44
CA GLU A 847 -16.76 -58.40 0.79
C GLU A 847 -15.82 -58.22 1.99
N GLY A 848 -16.34 -57.63 3.06
CA GLY A 848 -15.56 -57.31 4.25
C GLY A 848 -14.62 -56.11 4.11
N GLU A 849 -14.72 -55.29 3.05
CA GLU A 849 -14.04 -53.99 2.99
C GLU A 849 -14.98 -52.84 3.43
N GLU A 850 -14.42 -51.87 4.14
CA GLU A 850 -15.11 -50.66 4.61
C GLU A 850 -14.27 -49.40 4.30
N ILE A 851 -14.96 -48.32 3.91
CA ILE A 851 -14.38 -46.98 3.80
C ILE A 851 -14.72 -46.21 5.07
N ARG A 852 -13.69 -45.73 5.77
CA ARG A 852 -13.83 -44.99 7.04
C ARG A 852 -12.80 -43.89 7.18
N LEU A 853 -12.96 -43.06 8.20
CA LEU A 853 -11.88 -42.16 8.63
C LEU A 853 -10.66 -42.96 9.13
N PRO A 854 -9.44 -42.45 8.96
CA PRO A 854 -8.25 -43.07 9.53
C PRO A 854 -8.29 -43.01 11.05
N THR A 855 -7.67 -43.98 11.70
CA THR A 855 -7.16 -43.80 13.06
C THR A 855 -5.97 -42.84 13.03
N GLU A 856 -5.65 -42.25 14.18
CA GLU A 856 -4.52 -41.36 14.34
C GLU A 856 -3.19 -42.08 14.04
N GLU A 857 -3.12 -43.35 14.43
CA GLU A 857 -2.01 -44.26 14.19
C GLU A 857 -1.81 -44.54 12.69
N GLU A 858 -2.88 -44.88 11.97
CA GLU A 858 -2.85 -45.07 10.51
C GLU A 858 -2.44 -43.77 9.79
N TRP A 859 -2.94 -42.62 10.25
CA TRP A 859 -2.62 -41.32 9.66
C TRP A 859 -1.14 -40.99 9.82
N GLU A 860 -0.60 -41.07 11.05
CA GLU A 860 0.80 -40.74 11.29
C GLU A 860 1.74 -41.73 10.59
N TYR A 861 1.40 -43.03 10.59
CA TYR A 861 2.18 -44.00 9.85
C TYR A 861 2.16 -43.70 8.35
N ALA A 862 1.00 -43.42 7.75
CA ALA A 862 0.91 -43.07 6.33
C ALA A 862 1.69 -41.77 5.98
N ALA A 863 1.80 -40.84 6.93
CA ALA A 863 2.56 -39.60 6.76
C ALA A 863 4.08 -39.83 6.76
N ARG A 864 4.62 -40.60 7.71
CA ARG A 864 6.07 -40.65 7.94
C ARG A 864 6.72 -42.04 7.92
N GLY A 865 5.94 -43.11 7.83
CA GLY A 865 6.46 -44.47 7.92
C GLY A 865 7.19 -44.72 9.25
N THR A 866 8.32 -45.43 9.18
CA THR A 866 9.09 -45.85 10.37
C THR A 866 10.33 -45.00 10.67
N ASP A 867 10.66 -44.00 9.84
CA ASP A 867 11.93 -43.27 9.95
C ASP A 867 11.86 -41.99 10.81
N GLU A 868 10.74 -41.78 11.50
CA GLU A 868 10.51 -40.65 12.41
C GLU A 868 10.71 -39.26 11.77
N ARG A 869 10.59 -39.15 10.43
CA ARG A 869 10.65 -37.86 9.73
C ARG A 869 9.63 -36.87 10.27
N LYS A 870 10.06 -35.61 10.43
CA LYS A 870 9.25 -34.53 11.01
C LYS A 870 8.08 -34.11 10.11
N TYR A 871 8.30 -34.13 8.80
CA TYR A 871 7.29 -33.84 7.77
C TYR A 871 7.08 -35.07 6.88
N PRO A 872 5.99 -35.15 6.09
CA PRO A 872 5.74 -36.34 5.26
C PRO A 872 6.85 -36.65 4.25
N TYR A 873 7.58 -35.62 3.83
CA TYR A 873 8.72 -35.68 2.92
C TYR A 873 10.06 -35.63 3.67
N SER A 874 11.15 -35.94 2.99
CA SER A 874 12.49 -35.91 3.56
C SER A 874 13.03 -34.49 3.77
N GLY A 875 13.84 -34.33 4.82
CA GLY A 875 14.54 -33.09 5.15
C GLY A 875 13.78 -32.19 6.12
N GLU A 876 14.24 -30.94 6.21
CA GLU A 876 13.61 -29.89 7.00
C GLU A 876 12.37 -29.32 6.32
N TYR A 877 11.69 -28.40 7.02
CA TYR A 877 10.56 -27.67 6.47
C TYR A 877 10.91 -26.96 5.15
N ASP A 878 9.99 -27.02 4.18
CA ASP A 878 10.14 -26.43 2.86
C ASP A 878 8.77 -25.95 2.37
N ALA A 879 8.63 -24.62 2.21
CA ALA A 879 7.40 -23.99 1.76
C ALA A 879 7.01 -24.34 0.31
N THR A 880 7.89 -25.03 -0.44
CA THR A 880 7.58 -25.56 -1.77
C THR A 880 6.92 -26.94 -1.74
N LYS A 881 6.70 -27.52 -0.56
CA LYS A 881 6.20 -28.90 -0.38
C LYS A 881 4.87 -29.01 0.38
N CYS A 882 4.33 -27.91 0.89
CA CYS A 882 3.03 -27.90 1.58
C CYS A 882 2.42 -26.51 1.60
N ASN A 883 1.11 -26.42 1.89
CA ASN A 883 0.40 -25.15 1.98
C ASN A 883 0.24 -24.70 3.44
N THR A 884 1.07 -23.77 3.88
CA THR A 884 1.06 -23.12 5.21
C THR A 884 1.19 -21.60 5.05
N VAL A 885 1.23 -20.84 6.17
CA VAL A 885 1.30 -19.37 6.13
C VAL A 885 2.56 -18.86 5.43
N GLU A 886 3.67 -19.60 5.51
CA GLU A 886 4.94 -19.25 4.88
C GLU A 886 4.86 -19.20 3.35
N THR A 887 3.92 -19.93 2.72
CA THR A 887 3.70 -19.89 1.27
C THR A 887 3.11 -18.58 0.77
N LYS A 888 2.41 -17.84 1.66
CA LYS A 888 1.63 -16.64 1.33
C LYS A 888 0.51 -16.87 0.31
N ILE A 889 0.09 -18.11 0.06
CA ILE A 889 -1.08 -18.41 -0.77
C ILE A 889 -2.35 -17.82 -0.13
N GLY A 890 -2.46 -17.89 1.20
CA GLY A 890 -3.53 -17.26 1.97
C GLY A 890 -4.92 -17.89 1.80
N MET A 891 -5.00 -19.08 1.22
CA MET A 891 -6.22 -19.87 1.01
C MET A 891 -5.88 -21.36 0.86
N THR A 892 -6.89 -22.23 0.84
CA THR A 892 -6.70 -23.62 0.41
C THR A 892 -6.19 -23.68 -1.03
N SER A 893 -5.48 -24.75 -1.39
CA SER A 893 -5.01 -25.00 -2.75
C SER A 893 -5.66 -26.27 -3.30
N ALA A 894 -5.70 -26.39 -4.64
CA ALA A 894 -6.09 -27.64 -5.29
C ALA A 894 -5.32 -28.82 -4.70
N VAL A 895 -6.00 -29.95 -4.52
CA VAL A 895 -5.35 -31.15 -3.97
C VAL A 895 -4.19 -31.60 -4.87
N GLY A 896 -3.10 -32.05 -4.27
CA GLY A 896 -1.88 -32.43 -4.98
C GLY A 896 -1.12 -31.27 -5.60
N CYS A 897 -1.37 -30.02 -5.18
CA CYS A 897 -0.59 -28.87 -5.63
C CYS A 897 0.90 -29.00 -5.26
N PHE A 898 1.25 -29.82 -4.27
CA PHE A 898 2.63 -29.99 -3.81
C PHE A 898 3.11 -31.43 -4.04
N PRO A 899 3.50 -31.82 -5.28
CA PRO A 899 3.90 -33.19 -5.58
C PRO A 899 5.13 -33.67 -4.79
N ASP A 900 6.06 -32.76 -4.45
CA ASP A 900 7.23 -33.06 -3.59
C ASP A 900 6.87 -33.16 -2.10
N GLY A 901 5.63 -32.84 -1.75
CA GLY A 901 5.07 -32.99 -0.41
C GLY A 901 4.61 -34.40 -0.08
N ALA A 902 4.80 -35.35 -1.00
CA ALA A 902 4.32 -36.72 -0.85
C ALA A 902 4.96 -37.43 0.35
N SER A 903 4.12 -38.22 1.04
CA SER A 903 4.55 -39.17 2.05
C SER A 903 5.41 -40.30 1.43
N PRO A 904 6.12 -41.12 2.23
CA PRO A 904 6.87 -42.26 1.69
C PRO A 904 6.00 -43.28 0.93
N PHE A 905 4.68 -43.23 1.10
CA PHE A 905 3.72 -44.09 0.42
C PHE A 905 2.95 -43.37 -0.71
N GLY A 906 3.34 -42.13 -1.04
CA GLY A 906 2.76 -41.34 -2.13
C GLY A 906 1.47 -40.59 -1.79
N VAL A 907 1.09 -40.52 -0.51
CA VAL A 907 -0.07 -39.72 -0.06
C VAL A 907 0.31 -38.25 -0.04
N LEU A 908 -0.52 -37.39 -0.64
CA LEU A 908 -0.26 -35.96 -0.81
C LEU A 908 -1.05 -35.12 0.19
N ASP A 909 -0.59 -33.89 0.42
CA ASP A 909 -1.24 -32.89 1.28
C ASP A 909 -1.39 -33.34 2.76
N MET A 910 -0.53 -34.23 3.25
CA MET A 910 -0.52 -34.63 4.67
C MET A 910 0.11 -33.57 5.60
N SER A 911 0.48 -32.41 5.05
CA SER A 911 1.04 -31.26 5.74
C SER A 911 0.40 -30.00 5.15
N GLY A 912 -0.28 -29.20 5.99
CA GLY A 912 -0.95 -27.97 5.59
C GLY A 912 -2.30 -28.17 4.89
N ASN A 913 -2.71 -27.17 4.11
CA ASN A 913 -4.01 -27.07 3.44
C ASN A 913 -5.20 -27.04 4.44
N VAL A 914 -5.72 -28.19 4.87
CA VAL A 914 -6.78 -28.31 5.89
C VAL A 914 -6.45 -29.42 6.89
N ARG A 915 -6.97 -29.30 8.11
CA ARG A 915 -6.81 -30.36 9.13
C ARG A 915 -7.67 -31.57 8.80
N GLU A 916 -7.17 -32.75 9.11
CA GLU A 916 -7.81 -34.04 8.76
C GLU A 916 -8.39 -34.75 9.99
N TRP A 917 -9.68 -35.10 9.95
CA TRP A 917 -10.34 -35.86 11.01
C TRP A 917 -9.83 -37.30 11.13
N CYS A 918 -9.58 -37.74 12.36
CA CYS A 918 -9.36 -39.14 12.72
C CYS A 918 -10.52 -39.69 13.58
N LEU A 919 -10.60 -41.01 13.72
CA LEU A 919 -11.60 -41.68 14.56
C LEU A 919 -11.40 -41.46 16.07
N ASN A 920 -10.14 -41.32 16.49
CA ASN A 920 -9.75 -41.34 17.90
C ASN A 920 -10.34 -40.14 18.67
N GLU A 921 -10.75 -40.38 19.92
CA GLU A 921 -10.99 -39.29 20.86
C GLU A 921 -9.69 -38.57 21.21
N TYR A 922 -9.76 -37.26 21.38
CA TYR A 922 -8.57 -36.48 21.69
C TYR A 922 -7.99 -36.82 23.06
N TYR A 923 -8.79 -36.80 24.13
CA TYR A 923 -8.29 -37.05 25.49
C TYR A 923 -8.10 -38.53 25.82
N ASN A 924 -8.73 -39.44 25.06
CA ASN A 924 -8.54 -40.87 25.20
C ASN A 924 -8.34 -41.52 23.81
N PRO A 925 -7.11 -41.48 23.27
CA PRO A 925 -6.82 -41.93 21.90
C PRO A 925 -7.18 -43.39 21.63
N SER A 926 -7.28 -44.23 22.67
CA SER A 926 -7.67 -45.64 22.52
C SER A 926 -9.14 -45.83 22.09
N VAL A 927 -9.98 -44.81 22.28
CA VAL A 927 -11.40 -44.85 21.91
C VAL A 927 -11.56 -44.38 20.48
N ILE A 928 -11.86 -45.33 19.58
CA ILE A 928 -12.10 -45.09 18.15
C ILE A 928 -13.54 -45.41 17.71
N ASN A 929 -14.33 -46.00 18.61
CA ASN A 929 -15.69 -46.44 18.31
C ASN A 929 -16.61 -45.25 18.05
N ILE A 930 -17.45 -45.38 17.03
CA ILE A 930 -18.52 -44.41 16.76
C ILE A 930 -19.62 -44.60 17.80
N ASN A 931 -19.79 -43.61 18.67
CA ASN A 931 -20.75 -43.59 19.76
C ASN A 931 -21.46 -42.23 19.86
N ASP A 932 -22.37 -42.10 20.82
CA ASP A 932 -23.11 -40.87 21.09
C ASP A 932 -22.35 -39.90 22.01
N SER A 933 -21.04 -40.12 22.23
CA SER A 933 -20.20 -39.19 22.96
C SER A 933 -20.02 -37.89 22.17
N THR A 934 -19.93 -36.78 22.89
CA THR A 934 -19.63 -35.47 22.28
C THR A 934 -18.19 -35.06 22.56
N ASN A 935 -17.33 -36.04 22.84
CA ASN A 935 -15.91 -35.82 23.15
C ASN A 935 -15.18 -35.33 21.91
N SER A 936 -14.16 -34.49 22.13
CA SER A 936 -13.32 -34.02 21.05
C SER A 936 -12.70 -35.16 20.27
N ARG A 937 -12.55 -34.97 18.96
CA ARG A 937 -11.91 -35.93 18.06
C ARG A 937 -10.58 -35.36 17.56
N VAL A 938 -9.68 -36.25 17.20
CA VAL A 938 -8.34 -35.87 16.75
C VAL A 938 -8.38 -35.27 15.35
N LEU A 939 -7.60 -34.21 15.18
CA LEU A 939 -7.28 -33.58 13.91
C LEU A 939 -5.77 -33.62 13.67
N ARG A 940 -5.35 -33.94 12.44
CA ARG A 940 -3.94 -34.04 12.01
C ARG A 940 -3.61 -33.15 10.81
N GLY A 941 -2.33 -33.03 10.45
CA GLY A 941 -1.85 -32.41 9.22
C GLY A 941 -1.65 -30.89 9.23
N GLY A 942 -2.34 -30.15 10.09
CA GLY A 942 -2.28 -28.68 10.10
C GLY A 942 -3.16 -28.03 9.02
N ALA A 943 -3.12 -26.71 8.87
CA ALA A 943 -3.90 -26.00 7.85
C ALA A 943 -3.14 -24.75 7.35
N PHE A 944 -3.54 -24.22 6.19
CA PHE A 944 -2.86 -23.11 5.51
C PHE A 944 -2.63 -21.82 6.30
N PRO A 945 -3.46 -21.39 7.28
CA PRO A 945 -3.24 -20.12 7.97
C PRO A 945 -2.19 -20.23 9.09
N TYR A 946 -1.74 -21.44 9.43
CA TYR A 946 -0.80 -21.69 10.50
C TYR A 946 0.61 -21.92 9.97
N ASP A 947 1.61 -21.75 10.84
CA ASP A 947 3.01 -21.98 10.50
C ASP A 947 3.38 -23.46 10.43
N SER A 948 4.58 -23.71 9.92
CA SER A 948 5.20 -25.02 9.74
C SER A 948 5.20 -25.92 10.98
N ASN A 949 5.24 -25.37 12.20
CA ASN A 949 5.19 -26.19 13.42
C ASN A 949 3.83 -26.90 13.53
N PHE A 950 2.78 -26.29 12.97
CA PHE A 950 1.45 -26.87 12.97
C PHE A 950 1.24 -27.93 11.88
N ALA A 951 2.20 -28.09 10.97
CA ALA A 951 2.10 -28.98 9.81
C ALA A 951 3.01 -30.22 9.91
N ALA A 952 3.61 -30.46 11.09
CA ALA A 952 4.46 -31.63 11.31
C ALA A 952 3.64 -32.93 11.45
N SER A 953 4.24 -34.05 11.04
CA SER A 953 3.60 -35.39 11.01
C SER A 953 3.15 -35.87 12.40
N ALA A 954 3.77 -35.39 13.48
CA ALA A 954 3.41 -35.76 14.85
C ALA A 954 2.47 -34.75 15.54
N SER A 955 2.16 -33.62 14.90
CA SER A 955 1.31 -32.57 15.47
C SER A 955 -0.15 -33.04 15.57
N ARG A 956 -0.83 -32.64 16.65
CA ARG A 956 -2.17 -33.14 17.01
C ARG A 956 -3.06 -32.01 17.55
N TYR A 957 -4.32 -31.97 17.11
CA TYR A 957 -5.29 -30.93 17.48
C TYR A 957 -6.61 -31.51 17.98
N ASP A 958 -7.30 -30.74 18.80
CA ASP A 958 -8.69 -30.95 19.19
C ASP A 958 -9.59 -29.88 18.55
N ASN A 959 -10.89 -30.15 18.54
CA ASN A 959 -11.91 -29.26 17.97
C ASN A 959 -12.58 -28.32 18.99
N LEU A 960 -12.27 -28.43 20.30
CA LEU A 960 -12.85 -27.52 21.31
C LEU A 960 -12.16 -26.14 21.32
N ARG A 961 -10.96 -26.01 20.74
CA ARG A 961 -10.24 -24.75 20.61
C ARG A 961 -10.66 -23.92 19.38
N ASP A 962 -11.59 -24.43 18.56
CA ASP A 962 -12.16 -23.75 17.40
C ASP A 962 -13.67 -24.06 17.29
N PRO A 963 -14.54 -23.32 18.02
CA PRO A 963 -15.98 -23.61 18.09
C PRO A 963 -16.73 -23.49 16.75
N SER A 964 -16.03 -23.09 15.68
CA SER A 964 -16.58 -22.82 14.35
C SER A 964 -16.22 -23.86 13.30
N GLY A 965 -15.39 -24.87 13.59
CA GLY A 965 -15.04 -25.90 12.60
C GLY A 965 -14.26 -25.39 11.39
N PHE A 966 -13.74 -24.16 11.46
CA PHE A 966 -13.09 -23.53 10.32
C PHE A 966 -11.87 -24.36 9.87
N ARG A 967 -11.89 -24.76 8.60
CA ARG A 967 -10.75 -25.39 7.89
C ARG A 967 -10.40 -26.83 8.33
N SER A 968 -11.41 -27.59 8.75
CA SER A 968 -11.32 -29.05 8.91
C SER A 968 -11.96 -29.77 7.72
N GLY A 969 -11.27 -30.75 7.17
CA GLY A 969 -11.73 -31.62 6.09
C GLY A 969 -11.61 -33.09 6.45
N CYS A 970 -11.71 -33.96 5.45
CA CYS A 970 -11.56 -35.40 5.67
C CYS A 970 -10.73 -36.09 4.58
N ARG A 971 -10.11 -37.19 5.00
CA ARG A 971 -9.47 -38.20 4.17
C ARG A 971 -9.99 -39.55 4.63
N VAL A 972 -10.06 -40.52 3.72
CA VAL A 972 -10.58 -41.85 4.03
C VAL A 972 -9.54 -42.95 3.82
N VAL A 973 -9.75 -44.06 4.51
CA VAL A 973 -8.99 -45.30 4.35
C VAL A 973 -9.91 -46.43 3.93
N LEU A 974 -9.33 -47.42 3.23
CA LEU A 974 -9.93 -48.70 2.93
C LEU A 974 -9.21 -49.75 3.76
N SER A 975 -9.95 -50.39 4.66
CA SER A 975 -9.40 -51.39 5.58
C SER A 975 -10.44 -52.49 5.80
N PRO A 976 -10.03 -53.72 6.16
CA PRO A 976 -10.95 -54.66 6.80
C PRO A 976 -11.61 -54.00 8.04
N PRO A 977 -12.85 -54.38 8.41
CA PRO A 977 -13.49 -53.85 9.61
C PRO A 977 -12.62 -54.14 10.83
N ILE A 978 -12.39 -53.12 11.65
CA ILE A 978 -11.56 -53.23 12.85
C ILE A 978 -12.19 -54.27 13.78
N ARG A 979 -11.53 -55.42 13.98
CA ARG A 979 -12.00 -56.43 14.94
C ARG A 979 -11.49 -56.05 16.32
N ALA A 980 -12.25 -56.41 17.36
CA ALA A 980 -11.83 -56.21 18.75
C ALA A 980 -10.50 -56.93 19.11
N SER A 981 -10.03 -57.85 18.26
CA SER A 981 -8.73 -58.53 18.37
C SER A 981 -7.55 -57.75 17.79
N ASP A 982 -7.81 -56.67 17.05
CA ASP A 982 -6.83 -55.85 16.34
C ASP A 982 -6.47 -54.57 17.11
N LEU A 983 -7.12 -54.37 18.26
CA LEU A 983 -6.90 -53.33 19.29
C LEU A 983 -6.26 -53.95 20.52
#